data_AF-A0A838JFZ1-F1
#
_entry.id   AF-A0A838JFZ1-F1
#
_cell.length_a   1.000
_cell.length_b   1.000
_cell.length_c   1.000
_cell.angle_alpha   90.00
_cell.angle_beta   90.00
_cell.angle_gamma   90.00
#
_symmetry.space_group_name_H-M   'P 1'
#
loop_
_entity.id
_entity.type
_entity.pdbx_description
1 polymer ?
#
loop_
_entity_poly.entity_id
_entity_poly.type
_entity_poly.pdbx_seq_one_letter_code
_entity_poly.pdbx_strand_id
1 'polypeptide(L)'
;YMVQEYAPGENLEDHMEHLNKPMPEKEALTYISQVLDILDYLGQQTPPIVHRDIKPANIIISARDHRARLVDFGIARADEARNAKRKQTSALGTPGYAPPEQYQGNADGRSDLYALAATLHHLVTNRDPRNYPPFNYPPARSINPQISQQLEKVLEHALVIDVKQRYQTAAEMKHDIDDILHQRFNSASDTSSYMLNISRPLTAVPPTPSAPAVQRSQGYGQGNQPRPQPVPVPNNQRPLPQQQAGAFAPPPYSQNQPRRQNSGNSYLLWSFGLLVLVLLVIGGLIFAIPYFSNRNSAQSGSSTGQNGSTVGSSSSDPISANTVNGELLGLSYGKTVFDTNRPNCKSCSYKQQAAENLTQGNGAQAQSLWRAAISQDSSDAEAQIYLENQIVQGSGRPYITIAVGTILSGPNASVGRDDLQGAYVAQKEFNANNGARLGGVQVCLLVANAGNDANNVQSVANQIVQAAQKDSRIVGVAGWPFSSHALSASQVLSQAKIPMVSGTASSDDLTGTSSYFFRVAPSNLMEAAAGAKYAKNSLNVQKVIVFADPSDSYSRSLSDDFSKAFTGIGGQVVKTISYKRGDAQSISTALQQAANQAGASDLLYFSGYASDMNTLLVDLPQATDLSNTKILGGDALYELGGYDQRGREGFSRLHFTAFAYPDEWAVLNHNDKRPAFFQDYITAFSASNPQGSY
;
A
#
# COMPACT_ATOMS: atom_id res chain seq x y z
N TYR A 1 18.41 20.11 15.81
CA TYR A 1 19.27 19.85 14.64
C TYR A 1 20.44 19.03 15.11
N MET A 2 20.87 18.03 14.34
CA MET A 2 22.10 17.28 14.60
C MET A 2 23.23 17.95 13.83
N VAL A 3 24.38 18.18 14.48
CA VAL A 3 25.58 18.74 13.83
C VAL A 3 26.54 17.59 13.59
N GLN A 4 26.91 17.37 12.33
CA GLN A 4 27.86 16.34 11.92
C GLN A 4 28.92 16.94 11.00
N GLU A 5 30.08 16.29 10.89
CA GLU A 5 31.10 16.68 9.93
C GLU A 5 30.50 16.63 8.52
N TYR A 6 30.63 17.72 7.76
CA TYR A 6 30.23 17.73 6.36
C TYR A 6 31.25 16.93 5.54
N ALA A 7 30.79 15.87 4.87
CA ALA A 7 31.59 15.10 3.93
C ALA A 7 31.47 15.71 2.53
N PRO A 8 32.44 16.54 2.07
CA PRO A 8 32.40 17.09 0.71
C PRO A 8 32.63 15.97 -0.30
N GLY A 9 31.69 15.78 -1.24
CA GLY A 9 31.71 14.70 -2.21
C GLY A 9 30.36 14.51 -2.91
N GLU A 10 30.33 13.58 -3.85
CA GLU A 10 29.11 13.12 -4.53
C GLU A 10 28.68 11.80 -3.85
N ASN A 11 27.37 11.62 -3.61
CA ASN A 11 26.88 10.34 -3.12
C ASN A 11 26.76 9.33 -4.28
N LEU A 12 26.76 8.04 -3.99
CA LEU A 12 26.73 7.02 -5.04
C LEU A 12 25.42 7.00 -5.84
N GLU A 13 24.29 7.49 -5.30
CA GLU A 13 23.04 7.64 -6.05
C GLU A 13 23.18 8.71 -7.15
N ASP A 14 23.60 9.92 -6.79
CA ASP A 14 23.84 11.02 -7.73
C ASP A 14 24.86 10.61 -8.81
N HIS A 15 25.92 9.91 -8.40
CA HIS A 15 26.95 9.41 -9.31
C HIS A 15 26.39 8.43 -10.36
N MET A 16 25.52 7.53 -9.94
CA MET A 16 24.85 6.57 -10.83
C MET A 16 23.87 7.27 -11.78
N GLU A 17 23.09 8.23 -11.26
CA GLU A 17 22.16 9.02 -12.08
C GLU A 17 22.88 9.81 -13.17
N HIS A 18 24.02 10.43 -12.85
CA HIS A 18 24.84 11.15 -13.83
C HIS A 18 25.45 10.24 -14.90
N LEU A 19 25.94 9.05 -14.52
CA LEU A 19 26.58 8.14 -15.46
C LEU A 19 25.57 7.34 -16.30
N ASN A 20 24.39 7.06 -15.74
CA ASN A 20 23.32 6.22 -16.29
C ASN A 20 23.81 4.91 -16.94
N LYS A 21 24.80 4.28 -16.31
CA LYS A 21 25.39 3.01 -16.73
C LYS A 21 25.98 2.28 -15.51
N PRO A 22 26.18 0.95 -15.60
CA PRO A 22 26.84 0.20 -14.54
C PRO A 22 28.21 0.77 -14.17
N MET A 23 28.48 0.85 -12.88
CA MET A 23 29.80 1.19 -12.35
C MET A 23 30.81 0.08 -12.68
N PRO A 24 32.04 0.43 -13.09
CA PRO A 24 33.09 -0.56 -13.31
C PRO A 24 33.32 -1.42 -12.05
N GLU A 25 33.45 -2.74 -12.24
CA GLU A 25 33.56 -3.70 -11.14
C GLU A 25 34.67 -3.33 -10.14
N LYS A 26 35.86 -2.94 -10.63
CA LYS A 26 36.98 -2.52 -9.76
C LYS A 26 36.61 -1.37 -8.85
N GLU A 27 35.90 -0.38 -9.38
CA GLU A 27 35.52 0.83 -8.66
C GLU A 27 34.47 0.50 -7.59
N ALA A 28 33.42 -0.22 -7.97
CA ALA A 28 32.38 -0.65 -7.03
C ALA A 28 32.96 -1.49 -5.89
N LEU A 29 33.81 -2.48 -6.18
CA LEU A 29 34.47 -3.30 -5.16
C LEU A 29 35.36 -2.48 -4.23
N THR A 30 36.05 -1.45 -4.75
CA THR A 30 36.91 -0.58 -3.95
C THR A 30 36.09 0.20 -2.92
N TYR A 31 34.97 0.80 -3.31
CA TYR A 31 34.10 1.51 -2.38
C TYR A 31 33.42 0.59 -1.38
N ILE A 32 32.94 -0.59 -1.82
CA ILE A 32 32.30 -1.57 -0.94
C ILE A 32 33.28 -2.12 0.09
N SER A 33 34.53 -2.41 -0.30
CA SER A 33 35.59 -2.81 0.64
C SER A 33 35.77 -1.77 1.74
N GLN A 34 35.79 -0.47 1.41
CA GLN A 34 35.96 0.61 2.39
C GLN A 34 34.75 0.73 3.33
N VAL A 35 33.53 0.49 2.82
CA VAL A 35 32.34 0.45 3.68
C VAL A 35 32.35 -0.77 4.60
N LEU A 36 32.87 -1.92 4.14
CA LEU A 36 33.03 -3.11 4.99
C LEU A 36 33.98 -2.88 6.18
N ASP A 37 35.05 -2.07 6.02
CA ASP A 37 35.89 -1.65 7.15
C ASP A 37 35.08 -0.88 8.21
N ILE A 38 34.18 0.01 7.76
CA ILE A 38 33.28 0.75 8.65
C ILE A 38 32.31 -0.21 9.35
N LEU A 39 31.70 -1.15 8.63
CA LEU A 39 30.75 -2.10 9.21
C LEU A 39 31.42 -3.06 10.20
N ASP A 40 32.66 -3.48 9.94
CA ASP A 40 33.44 -4.29 10.86
C ASP A 40 33.71 -3.52 12.17
N TYR A 41 34.14 -2.26 12.06
CA TYR A 41 34.33 -1.38 13.21
C TYR A 41 33.03 -1.17 14.02
N LEU A 42 31.89 -0.97 13.35
CA LEU A 42 30.58 -0.80 14.01
C LEU A 42 30.12 -2.09 14.72
N GLY A 43 30.39 -3.25 14.12
CA GLY A 43 30.09 -4.56 14.70
C GLY A 43 30.89 -4.89 15.96
N GLN A 44 32.09 -4.32 16.09
CA GLN A 44 32.97 -4.49 17.26
C GLN A 44 32.61 -3.57 18.45
N GLN A 45 31.69 -2.62 18.27
CA GLN A 45 31.24 -1.75 19.37
C GLN A 45 30.43 -2.54 20.41
N THR A 46 30.33 -2.01 21.64
CA THR A 46 29.55 -2.64 22.72
C THR A 46 28.49 -1.67 23.26
N PRO A 47 27.19 -1.87 22.99
CA PRO A 47 26.63 -2.90 22.09
C PRO A 47 26.98 -2.61 20.60
N PRO A 48 26.92 -3.63 19.72
CA PRO A 48 27.14 -3.42 18.29
C PRO A 48 26.21 -2.36 17.71
N ILE A 49 26.74 -1.52 16.81
CA ILE A 49 25.98 -0.47 16.14
C ILE A 49 25.54 -0.99 14.77
N VAL A 50 24.27 -0.79 14.42
CA VAL A 50 23.69 -1.18 13.13
C VAL A 50 23.23 0.09 12.41
N HIS A 51 23.64 0.27 11.15
CA HIS A 51 23.34 1.43 10.33
C HIS A 51 21.87 1.50 9.92
N ARG A 52 21.30 0.36 9.48
CA ARG A 52 19.87 0.15 9.11
C ARG A 52 19.37 0.89 7.86
N ASP A 53 20.17 1.73 7.23
CA ASP A 53 19.78 2.43 5.99
C ASP A 53 20.93 2.49 4.98
N ILE A 54 21.65 1.39 4.76
CA ILE A 54 22.71 1.34 3.74
C ILE A 54 22.08 1.33 2.34
N LYS A 55 22.46 2.29 1.51
CA LYS A 55 22.02 2.50 0.11
C LYS A 55 22.99 3.47 -0.58
N PRO A 56 22.98 3.60 -1.92
CA PRO A 56 23.85 4.53 -2.65
C PRO A 56 23.79 5.98 -2.12
N ALA A 57 22.60 6.48 -1.81
CA ALA A 57 22.40 7.84 -1.28
C ALA A 57 23.16 8.14 0.02
N ASN A 58 23.46 7.10 0.81
CA ASN A 58 24.10 7.22 2.12
C ASN A 58 25.60 6.89 2.08
N ILE A 59 26.18 6.71 0.90
CA ILE A 59 27.61 6.49 0.69
C ILE A 59 28.17 7.65 -0.15
N ILE A 60 28.97 8.51 0.48
CA ILE A 60 29.58 9.67 -0.16
C ILE A 60 31.02 9.35 -0.59
N ILE A 61 31.34 9.61 -1.85
CA ILE A 61 32.72 9.57 -2.35
C ILE A 61 33.33 10.94 -2.15
N SER A 62 34.26 11.04 -1.20
CA SER A 62 34.80 12.34 -0.83
C SER A 62 35.65 12.93 -1.96
N ALA A 63 35.37 14.20 -2.30
CA ALA A 63 36.15 14.94 -3.29
C ALA A 63 37.59 15.25 -2.83
N ARG A 64 37.95 15.01 -1.56
CA ARG A 64 39.28 15.30 -1.01
C ARG A 64 40.27 14.15 -1.17
N ASP A 65 39.81 12.94 -0.88
CA ASP A 65 40.65 11.74 -0.81
C ASP A 65 40.12 10.59 -1.67
N HIS A 66 39.00 10.79 -2.39
CA HIS A 66 38.31 9.79 -3.21
C HIS A 66 37.94 8.50 -2.46
N ARG A 67 37.67 8.62 -1.15
CA ARG A 67 37.24 7.51 -0.30
C ARG A 67 35.75 7.54 -0.01
N ALA A 68 35.16 6.36 0.14
CA ALA A 68 33.80 6.16 0.56
C ALA A 68 33.63 6.51 2.05
N ARG A 69 32.56 7.24 2.35
CA ARG A 69 32.13 7.61 3.70
C ARG A 69 30.67 7.23 3.87
N LEU A 70 30.35 6.54 4.95
CA LEU A 70 28.99 6.19 5.30
C LEU A 70 28.36 7.30 6.15
N VAL A 71 27.20 7.80 5.72
CA VAL A 71 26.45 8.89 6.38
C VAL A 71 25.02 8.47 6.70
N ASP A 72 24.30 9.29 7.47
CA ASP A 72 22.89 9.09 7.81
C ASP A 72 22.61 7.73 8.47
N PHE A 73 23.33 7.49 9.57
CA PHE A 73 22.99 6.45 10.52
C PHE A 73 21.53 6.62 10.92
N GLY A 74 20.76 5.52 10.91
CA GLY A 74 19.34 5.51 11.26
C GLY A 74 19.05 5.82 12.74
N ILE A 75 19.73 6.80 13.35
CA ILE A 75 19.68 7.16 14.77
C ILE A 75 18.25 7.58 15.17
N ALA A 76 17.51 8.27 14.29
CA ALA A 76 16.09 8.56 14.49
C ALA A 76 15.23 7.28 14.62
N ARG A 77 15.72 6.13 14.16
CA ARG A 77 15.04 4.82 14.14
C ARG A 77 15.51 3.88 15.25
N ALA A 78 16.60 4.19 15.95
CA ALA A 78 17.13 3.40 17.06
C ALA A 78 16.38 3.66 18.38
N ASP A 79 15.95 4.91 18.61
CA ASP A 79 15.17 5.28 19.78
C ASP A 79 13.69 4.85 19.69
N GLU A 80 13.11 4.85 18.48
CA GLU A 80 11.75 4.33 18.23
C GLU A 80 11.63 2.82 18.44
N ALA A 81 12.72 2.07 18.24
CA ALA A 81 12.79 0.63 18.55
C ALA A 81 12.84 0.35 20.06
N ARG A 82 13.33 1.29 20.89
CA ARG A 82 13.32 1.17 22.35
C ARG A 82 12.06 1.75 23.00
N ASN A 83 11.41 2.73 22.37
CA ASN A 83 10.21 3.38 22.89
C ASN A 83 9.17 3.65 21.79
N ALA A 84 8.29 2.68 21.51
CA ALA A 84 6.84 2.88 21.29
C ALA A 84 6.20 1.70 20.54
N LYS A 85 5.26 1.02 21.22
CA LYS A 85 4.11 0.42 20.53
C LYS A 85 3.37 1.56 19.83
N ARG A 86 3.19 1.45 18.51
CA ARG A 86 2.51 2.41 17.59
C ARG A 86 3.43 3.50 17.01
N LYS A 87 4.18 3.15 15.96
CA LYS A 87 4.52 3.94 14.75
C LYS A 87 5.73 3.27 14.09
N GLN A 88 5.51 2.34 13.17
CA GLN A 88 6.59 1.67 12.44
C GLN A 88 6.21 1.55 10.96
N THR A 89 6.53 2.57 10.19
CA THR A 89 6.70 2.43 8.73
C THR A 89 7.81 3.28 8.16
N SER A 90 8.07 4.44 8.73
CA SER A 90 9.21 5.29 8.35
C SER A 90 10.55 4.84 8.95
N ALA A 91 10.52 3.86 9.86
CA ALA A 91 11.66 3.43 10.68
C ALA A 91 12.38 2.15 10.21
N LEU A 92 11.95 1.53 9.10
CA LEU A 92 12.32 0.14 8.74
C LEU A 92 13.36 0.02 7.60
N GLY A 93 13.99 1.12 7.18
CA GLY A 93 14.93 1.13 6.05
C GLY A 93 14.29 1.54 4.73
N THR A 94 15.11 1.66 3.69
CA THR A 94 14.65 1.97 2.33
C THR A 94 14.21 0.68 1.61
N PRO A 95 12.95 0.59 1.10
CA PRO A 95 12.48 -0.56 0.33
C PRO A 95 13.43 -0.97 -0.79
N GLY A 96 13.54 -2.27 -1.05
CA GLY A 96 14.54 -2.83 -1.98
C GLY A 96 15.85 -3.18 -1.31
N TYR A 97 16.49 -2.23 -0.61
CA TYR A 97 17.80 -2.43 0.04
C TYR A 97 17.72 -3.16 1.38
N ALA A 98 16.72 -2.85 2.19
CA ALA A 98 16.58 -3.46 3.52
C ALA A 98 16.22 -4.96 3.43
N PRO A 99 16.80 -5.82 4.29
CA PRO A 99 16.49 -7.25 4.34
C PRO A 99 15.22 -7.57 5.15
N PRO A 100 14.64 -8.78 5.02
CA PRO A 100 13.35 -9.15 5.63
C PRO A 100 13.30 -8.99 7.15
N GLU A 101 14.35 -9.38 7.86
CA GLU A 101 14.45 -9.28 9.32
C GLU A 101 14.45 -7.84 9.82
N GLN A 102 14.87 -6.88 8.99
CA GLN A 102 14.82 -5.47 9.34
C GLN A 102 13.38 -4.95 9.37
N TYR A 103 12.52 -5.37 8.43
CA TYR A 103 11.08 -5.06 8.47
C TYR A 103 10.37 -5.68 9.68
N GLN A 104 10.94 -6.74 10.25
CA GLN A 104 10.45 -7.39 11.47
C GLN A 104 10.99 -6.73 12.75
N GLY A 105 11.83 -5.69 12.63
CA GLY A 105 12.47 -5.02 13.76
C GLY A 105 13.65 -5.76 14.38
N ASN A 106 14.17 -6.80 13.70
CA ASN A 106 15.24 -7.68 14.20
C ASN A 106 16.59 -7.41 13.52
N ALA A 107 16.83 -6.17 13.08
CA ALA A 107 18.06 -5.82 12.37
C ALA A 107 19.30 -5.93 13.26
N ASP A 108 20.34 -6.56 12.72
CA ASP A 108 21.68 -6.69 13.30
C ASP A 108 22.77 -6.36 12.27
N GLY A 109 24.05 -6.51 12.62
CA GLY A 109 25.15 -6.22 11.69
C GLY A 109 25.08 -6.99 10.37
N ARG A 110 24.48 -8.19 10.34
CA ARG A 110 24.30 -8.96 9.10
C ARG A 110 23.24 -8.32 8.20
N SER A 111 22.30 -7.56 8.77
CA SER A 111 21.30 -6.83 8.00
C SER A 111 21.96 -5.73 7.16
N ASP A 112 22.99 -5.07 7.71
CA ASP A 112 23.79 -4.09 6.98
C ASP A 112 24.60 -4.74 5.85
N LEU A 113 25.12 -5.97 6.03
CA LEU A 113 25.82 -6.69 4.96
C LEU A 113 24.91 -7.00 3.76
N TYR A 114 23.67 -7.39 4.02
CA TYR A 114 22.68 -7.59 2.96
C TYR A 114 22.39 -6.27 2.22
N ALA A 115 22.16 -5.18 2.96
CA ALA A 115 21.88 -3.88 2.36
C ALA A 115 23.08 -3.33 1.56
N LEU A 116 24.32 -3.64 2.00
CA LEU A 116 25.53 -3.33 1.24
C LEU A 116 25.65 -4.18 -0.03
N ALA A 117 25.28 -5.46 0.01
CA ALA A 117 25.23 -6.31 -1.17
C ALA A 117 24.14 -5.87 -2.17
N ALA A 118 22.98 -5.43 -1.68
CA ALA A 118 21.94 -4.82 -2.49
C ALA A 118 22.44 -3.54 -3.19
N THR A 119 23.20 -2.73 -2.45
CA THR A 119 23.87 -1.53 -2.97
C THR A 119 24.90 -1.90 -4.04
N LEU A 120 25.76 -2.90 -3.78
CA LEU A 120 26.74 -3.38 -4.76
C LEU A 120 26.06 -3.91 -6.03
N HIS A 121 25.01 -4.72 -5.91
CA HIS A 121 24.23 -5.22 -7.04
C HIS A 121 23.68 -4.06 -7.89
N HIS A 122 23.10 -3.04 -7.25
CA HIS A 122 22.62 -1.85 -7.94
C HIS A 122 23.76 -1.15 -8.70
N LEU A 123 24.89 -0.89 -8.05
CA LEU A 123 26.06 -0.22 -8.65
C LEU A 123 26.54 -0.94 -9.92
N VAL A 124 26.67 -2.26 -9.86
CA VAL A 124 27.27 -3.04 -10.97
C VAL A 124 26.27 -3.47 -12.05
N THR A 125 24.97 -3.29 -11.83
CA THR A 125 23.93 -3.64 -12.82
C THR A 125 23.15 -2.44 -13.34
N ASN A 126 23.27 -1.28 -12.68
CA ASN A 126 22.40 -0.11 -12.86
C ASN A 126 20.89 -0.45 -12.73
N ARG A 127 20.57 -1.50 -11.97
CA ARG A 127 19.20 -1.94 -11.69
C ARG A 127 18.81 -1.53 -10.28
N ASP A 128 18.04 -0.45 -10.16
CA ASP A 128 17.57 0.04 -8.86
C ASP A 128 16.60 -0.97 -8.21
N PRO A 129 16.95 -1.55 -7.04
CA PRO A 129 16.11 -2.54 -6.38
C PRO A 129 14.76 -1.98 -5.90
N ARG A 130 14.58 -0.65 -5.79
CA ARG A 130 13.29 -0.02 -5.45
C ARG A 130 12.22 -0.20 -6.51
N ASN A 131 12.62 -0.40 -7.76
CA ASN A 131 11.71 -0.54 -8.90
C ASN A 131 11.21 -1.99 -9.11
N TYR A 132 11.57 -2.90 -8.21
CA TYR A 132 11.23 -4.32 -8.27
C TYR A 132 10.68 -4.80 -6.93
N PRO A 133 9.98 -5.95 -6.90
CA PRO A 133 9.55 -6.55 -5.64
C PRO A 133 10.73 -6.66 -4.65
N PRO A 134 10.52 -6.33 -3.36
CA PRO A 134 11.58 -6.43 -2.36
C PRO A 134 12.26 -7.78 -2.36
N PHE A 135 13.52 -7.75 -1.97
CA PHE A 135 14.41 -8.90 -1.92
C PHE A 135 14.83 -9.42 -3.30
N ASN A 136 14.40 -8.82 -4.44
CA ASN A 136 14.53 -9.41 -5.80
C ASN A 136 15.81 -9.05 -6.53
N TYR A 137 16.74 -10.01 -6.55
CA TYR A 137 18.06 -9.88 -7.14
C TYR A 137 18.34 -11.04 -8.09
N PRO A 138 18.10 -10.88 -9.41
CA PRO A 138 18.54 -11.88 -10.38
C PRO A 138 20.08 -11.95 -10.41
N PRO A 139 20.66 -13.06 -10.91
CA PRO A 139 22.11 -13.20 -11.04
C PRO A 139 22.71 -12.01 -11.77
N ALA A 140 23.72 -11.37 -11.20
CA ALA A 140 24.22 -10.09 -11.69
C ALA A 140 24.70 -10.18 -13.15
N ARG A 141 25.27 -11.31 -13.56
CA ARG A 141 25.76 -11.53 -14.93
C ARG A 141 24.64 -11.74 -15.95
N SER A 142 23.41 -12.02 -15.52
CA SER A 142 22.25 -12.02 -16.40
C SER A 142 21.85 -10.61 -16.86
N ILE A 143 22.22 -9.57 -16.10
CA ILE A 143 21.97 -8.16 -16.44
C ILE A 143 23.22 -7.50 -17.00
N ASN A 144 24.38 -7.70 -16.36
CA ASN A 144 25.67 -7.17 -16.80
C ASN A 144 26.69 -8.32 -16.98
N PRO A 145 26.80 -8.89 -18.20
CA PRO A 145 27.72 -10.00 -18.49
C PRO A 145 29.21 -9.68 -18.28
N GLN A 146 29.59 -8.41 -18.11
CA GLN A 146 30.98 -7.98 -17.87
C GLN A 146 31.45 -8.21 -16.43
N ILE A 147 30.53 -8.49 -15.51
CA ILE A 147 30.85 -8.81 -14.12
C ILE A 147 31.53 -10.19 -14.03
N SER A 148 32.51 -10.31 -13.16
CA SER A 148 33.18 -11.58 -12.86
C SER A 148 32.27 -12.62 -12.21
N GLN A 149 32.55 -13.90 -12.46
CA GLN A 149 31.85 -15.00 -11.80
C GLN A 149 32.09 -14.98 -10.28
N GLN A 150 33.24 -14.49 -9.84
CA GLN A 150 33.57 -14.36 -8.43
C GLN A 150 32.66 -13.34 -7.74
N LEU A 151 32.44 -12.15 -8.33
CA LEU A 151 31.51 -11.18 -7.77
C LEU A 151 30.06 -11.68 -7.78
N GLU A 152 29.64 -12.39 -8.83
CA GLU A 152 28.32 -13.02 -8.85
C GLU A 152 28.12 -13.96 -7.65
N LYS A 153 29.12 -14.80 -7.32
CA LYS A 153 29.07 -15.68 -6.14
C LYS A 153 28.99 -14.92 -4.81
N VAL A 154 29.72 -13.82 -4.67
CA VAL A 154 29.65 -12.98 -3.46
C VAL A 154 28.25 -12.38 -3.31
N LEU A 155 27.65 -11.89 -4.40
CA LEU A 155 26.28 -11.36 -4.39
C LEU A 155 25.25 -12.46 -4.09
N GLU A 156 25.39 -13.64 -4.69
CA GLU A 156 24.53 -14.80 -4.43
C GLU A 156 24.58 -15.24 -2.96
N HIS A 157 25.76 -15.19 -2.33
CA HIS A 157 25.92 -15.52 -0.91
C HIS A 157 25.39 -14.42 0.02
N ALA A 158 25.67 -13.14 -0.27
CA ALA A 158 25.28 -12.03 0.59
C ALA A 158 23.78 -11.71 0.55
N LEU A 159 23.11 -11.97 -0.58
CA LEU A 159 21.68 -11.67 -0.80
C LEU A 159 20.75 -12.83 -0.44
N VAL A 160 21.25 -13.88 0.23
CA VAL A 160 20.42 -14.95 0.77
C VAL A 160 19.48 -14.40 1.85
N ILE A 161 18.19 -14.74 1.73
CA ILE A 161 17.12 -14.30 2.65
C ILE A 161 17.34 -14.83 4.08
N ASP A 162 17.79 -16.07 4.23
CA ASP A 162 18.08 -16.63 5.55
C ASP A 162 19.38 -16.01 6.10
N VAL A 163 19.23 -15.21 7.15
CA VAL A 163 20.31 -14.51 7.88
C VAL A 163 21.45 -15.45 8.30
N LYS A 164 21.16 -16.74 8.54
CA LYS A 164 22.15 -17.75 8.97
C LYS A 164 22.95 -18.35 7.81
N GLN A 165 22.53 -18.12 6.57
CA GLN A 165 23.10 -18.73 5.35
C GLN A 165 23.87 -17.71 4.48
N ARG A 166 23.93 -16.44 4.91
CA ARG A 166 24.76 -15.39 4.29
C ARG A 166 26.02 -15.13 5.11
N TYR A 167 26.87 -14.19 4.68
CA TYR A 167 28.03 -13.74 5.45
C TYR A 167 27.66 -13.39 6.89
N GLN A 168 28.42 -13.93 7.85
CA GLN A 168 28.15 -13.71 9.27
C GLN A 168 28.89 -12.50 9.83
N THR A 169 29.97 -12.06 9.17
CA THR A 169 30.76 -10.90 9.59
C THR A 169 31.18 -10.04 8.40
N ALA A 170 31.41 -8.74 8.65
CA ALA A 170 31.94 -7.84 7.63
C ALA A 170 33.33 -8.28 7.15
N ALA A 171 34.17 -8.76 8.06
CA ALA A 171 35.49 -9.33 7.74
C ALA A 171 35.43 -10.49 6.73
N GLU A 172 34.46 -11.40 6.86
CA GLU A 172 34.27 -12.53 5.95
C GLU A 172 33.90 -12.05 4.54
N MET A 173 32.91 -11.15 4.43
CA MET A 173 32.51 -10.57 3.15
C MET A 173 33.65 -9.75 2.52
N LYS A 174 34.42 -9.04 3.36
CA LYS A 174 35.56 -8.24 2.91
C LYS A 174 36.67 -9.11 2.33
N HIS A 175 36.96 -10.25 2.96
CA HIS A 175 37.99 -11.17 2.47
C HIS A 175 37.71 -11.60 1.03
N ASP A 176 36.48 -12.01 0.72
CA ASP A 176 36.10 -12.42 -0.65
C ASP A 176 36.15 -11.24 -1.64
N ILE A 177 35.73 -10.04 -1.23
CA ILE A 177 35.79 -8.82 -2.06
C ILE A 177 37.25 -8.43 -2.35
N ASP A 178 38.12 -8.46 -1.34
CA ASP A 178 39.54 -8.13 -1.46
C ASP A 178 40.27 -9.16 -2.33
N ASP A 179 39.94 -10.44 -2.19
CA ASP A 179 40.50 -11.50 -3.03
C ASP A 179 40.18 -11.27 -4.51
N ILE A 180 38.96 -10.80 -4.85
CA ILE A 180 38.62 -10.41 -6.22
C ILE A 180 39.46 -9.21 -6.67
N LEU A 181 39.59 -8.19 -5.81
CA LEU A 181 40.40 -7.01 -6.09
C LEU A 181 41.87 -7.35 -6.36
N HIS A 182 42.44 -8.27 -5.57
CA HIS A 182 43.80 -8.76 -5.71
C HIS A 182 43.98 -9.59 -6.99
N GLN A 183 43.15 -10.63 -7.17
CA GLN A 183 43.30 -11.59 -8.26
C GLN A 183 43.02 -10.99 -9.64
N ARG A 184 42.07 -10.04 -9.75
CA ARG A 184 41.65 -9.49 -11.04
C ARG A 184 42.29 -8.16 -11.41
N PHE A 185 42.68 -7.35 -10.42
CA PHE A 185 43.10 -5.98 -10.67
C PHE A 185 44.52 -5.65 -10.17
N ASN A 186 45.26 -6.64 -9.63
CA ASN A 186 46.61 -6.46 -9.06
C ASN A 186 46.69 -5.27 -8.09
N SER A 187 45.60 -4.96 -7.41
CA SER A 187 45.57 -3.90 -6.41
C SER A 187 46.29 -4.44 -5.18
N ALA A 188 47.59 -4.17 -5.00
CA ALA A 188 48.33 -4.62 -3.83
C ALA A 188 47.70 -4.04 -2.54
N SER A 189 47.68 -4.85 -1.49
CA SER A 189 47.06 -4.62 -0.18
C SER A 189 47.62 -3.39 0.54
N ASP A 190 47.14 -2.20 0.18
CA ASP A 190 47.34 -0.98 0.98
C ASP A 190 46.04 -0.57 1.72
N THR A 191 45.16 -1.55 1.95
CA THR A 191 43.92 -1.39 2.71
C THR A 191 44.11 -1.58 4.21
N SER A 192 45.26 -2.07 4.67
CA SER A 192 45.53 -2.30 6.11
C SER A 192 45.86 -1.02 6.89
N SER A 193 45.91 0.15 6.25
CA SER A 193 46.23 1.43 6.89
C SER A 193 45.01 2.17 7.46
N TYR A 194 43.77 1.68 7.25
CA TYR A 194 42.54 2.43 7.53
C TYR A 194 42.18 2.62 9.02
N MET A 195 42.79 1.87 9.96
CA MET A 195 42.50 2.00 11.39
C MET A 195 43.37 3.04 12.15
N LEU A 196 44.41 3.62 11.54
CA LEU A 196 45.39 4.44 12.28
C LEU A 196 44.97 5.89 12.57
N ASN A 197 43.81 6.36 12.09
CA ASN A 197 43.36 7.76 12.33
C ASN A 197 42.13 7.91 13.24
N ILE A 198 41.63 6.85 13.89
CA ILE A 198 40.45 6.93 14.80
C ILE A 198 40.86 6.97 16.29
N SER A 199 42.14 6.82 16.64
CA SER A 199 42.58 6.90 18.05
C SER A 199 42.96 8.32 18.49
N ARG A 200 41.96 9.14 18.84
CA ARG A 200 42.09 10.08 19.97
C ARG A 200 40.87 9.95 20.86
N PRO A 201 41.01 9.53 22.14
CA PRO A 201 39.90 9.55 23.08
C PRO A 201 39.42 10.99 23.26
N LEU A 202 38.10 11.19 23.27
CA LEU A 202 37.48 12.41 23.78
C LEU A 202 37.82 12.51 25.28
N THR A 203 38.89 13.22 25.63
CA THR A 203 39.15 13.63 27.00
C THR A 203 38.05 14.58 27.44
N ALA A 204 37.33 14.21 28.50
CA ALA A 204 36.36 15.05 29.18
C ALA A 204 36.98 16.43 29.51
N VAL A 205 36.32 17.49 29.07
CA VAL A 205 36.68 18.86 29.40
C VAL A 205 36.21 19.15 30.84
N PRO A 206 37.08 19.61 31.77
CA PRO A 206 36.67 20.05 33.10
C PRO A 206 35.92 21.40 33.02
N PRO A 207 35.02 21.71 33.98
CA PRO A 207 34.29 22.97 33.96
C PRO A 207 35.25 24.12 34.28
N THR A 208 35.28 25.14 33.42
CA THR A 208 36.02 26.38 33.65
C THR A 208 35.07 27.49 34.10
N PRO A 209 35.53 28.43 34.95
CA PRO A 209 34.68 29.26 35.78
C PRO A 209 34.11 30.49 35.07
N SER A 210 32.96 30.91 35.60
CA SER A 210 32.27 32.18 35.36
C SER A 210 33.17 33.42 35.43
N ALA A 211 33.00 34.32 34.45
CA ALA A 211 33.47 35.70 34.48
C ALA A 211 32.35 36.65 33.99
N PRO A 212 32.35 37.92 34.43
CA PRO A 212 31.14 38.60 34.88
C PRO A 212 30.44 39.49 33.83
N ALA A 213 29.17 39.77 34.13
CA ALA A 213 28.31 40.71 33.42
C ALA A 213 28.83 42.16 33.49
N VAL A 214 28.77 42.88 32.36
CA VAL A 214 28.85 44.34 32.33
C VAL A 214 27.70 44.91 31.49
N GLN A 215 27.08 45.93 32.07
CA GLN A 215 25.83 46.57 31.70
C GLN A 215 25.90 47.43 30.42
N ARG A 216 24.70 47.63 29.85
CA ARG A 216 24.36 48.60 28.80
C ARG A 216 24.82 50.03 29.13
N SER A 217 25.23 50.76 28.10
CA SER A 217 25.02 52.21 27.99
C SER A 217 24.86 52.64 26.52
N GLN A 218 24.14 53.75 26.35
CA GLN A 218 23.59 54.33 25.12
C GLN A 218 24.60 55.22 24.36
N GLY A 219 24.35 55.50 23.08
CA GLY A 219 24.69 56.81 22.48
C GLY A 219 25.36 56.83 21.09
N TYR A 220 24.57 57.19 20.08
CA TYR A 220 24.82 57.88 18.80
C TYR A 220 26.22 57.99 18.16
N GLY A 221 26.26 57.72 16.84
CA GLY A 221 27.25 58.28 15.90
C GLY A 221 27.07 57.80 14.45
N GLN A 222 26.61 58.68 13.56
CA GLN A 222 26.52 58.48 12.10
C GLN A 222 27.91 58.31 11.45
N GLY A 223 27.98 57.50 10.39
CA GLY A 223 29.14 57.48 9.49
C GLY A 223 28.95 56.56 8.27
N ASN A 224 28.87 57.17 7.09
CA ASN A 224 28.70 56.57 5.76
C ASN A 224 29.67 55.43 5.42
N GLN A 225 29.17 54.33 4.83
CA GLN A 225 29.92 53.53 3.84
C GLN A 225 29.00 53.01 2.72
N PRO A 226 29.47 52.92 1.45
CA PRO A 226 28.63 52.70 0.27
C PRO A 226 28.37 51.21 -0.04
N ARG A 227 27.21 50.94 -0.64
CA ARG A 227 26.80 49.63 -1.21
C ARG A 227 27.68 49.21 -2.41
N PRO A 228 28.04 47.92 -2.56
CA PRO A 228 28.46 47.37 -3.84
C PRO A 228 27.26 47.14 -4.78
N GLN A 229 27.43 47.49 -6.06
CA GLN A 229 26.48 47.19 -7.14
C GLN A 229 26.63 45.74 -7.67
N PRO A 230 25.57 45.14 -8.23
CA PRO A 230 25.58 43.79 -8.78
C PRO A 230 26.24 43.71 -10.17
N VAL A 231 26.97 42.61 -10.40
CA VAL A 231 27.60 42.26 -11.69
C VAL A 231 26.55 41.62 -12.64
N PRO A 232 26.57 41.87 -13.96
CA PRO A 232 25.63 41.26 -14.91
C PRO A 232 26.05 39.82 -15.28
N VAL A 233 25.07 38.91 -15.33
CA VAL A 233 25.25 37.53 -15.81
C VAL A 233 24.94 37.46 -17.33
N PRO A 234 25.82 36.89 -18.18
CA PRO A 234 25.53 36.70 -19.60
C PRO A 234 24.55 35.54 -19.83
N ASN A 235 23.56 35.80 -20.68
CA ASN A 235 22.54 34.87 -21.14
C ASN A 235 23.10 33.98 -22.28
N ASN A 236 23.13 32.66 -22.11
CA ASN A 236 23.31 31.71 -23.20
C ASN A 236 22.42 30.49 -22.96
N GLN A 237 21.23 30.52 -23.55
CA GLN A 237 20.34 29.37 -23.69
C GLN A 237 20.78 28.54 -24.91
N ARG A 238 20.93 27.23 -24.72
CA ARG A 238 20.77 26.22 -25.79
C ARG A 238 19.66 25.24 -25.38
N PRO A 239 18.78 24.79 -26.31
CA PRO A 239 17.69 23.90 -25.98
C PRO A 239 18.18 22.45 -25.78
N LEU A 240 17.68 21.77 -24.74
CA LEU A 240 17.86 20.32 -24.55
C LEU A 240 16.76 19.54 -25.32
N PRO A 241 17.07 18.39 -25.94
CA PRO A 241 16.08 17.56 -26.62
C PRO A 241 15.23 16.74 -25.63
N GLN A 242 13.93 16.62 -25.91
CA GLN A 242 13.01 15.71 -25.22
C GLN A 242 13.39 14.24 -25.48
N GLN A 243 13.54 13.43 -24.43
CA GLN A 243 13.64 11.96 -24.53
C GLN A 243 12.53 11.28 -23.72
N GLN A 244 11.92 10.30 -24.39
CA GLN A 244 10.72 9.54 -24.01
C GLN A 244 10.98 8.58 -22.84
N ALA A 245 10.01 8.47 -21.94
CA ALA A 245 10.00 7.50 -20.83
C ALA A 245 9.59 6.10 -21.32
N GLY A 246 10.38 5.08 -20.97
CA GLY A 246 10.11 3.67 -21.28
C GLY A 246 9.67 2.88 -20.05
N ALA A 247 8.61 2.08 -20.20
CA ALA A 247 7.94 1.29 -19.17
C ALA A 247 8.66 -0.01 -18.76
N PHE A 248 8.53 -0.37 -17.48
CA PHE A 248 9.00 -1.62 -16.87
C PHE A 248 7.84 -2.45 -16.26
N ALA A 249 7.91 -3.77 -16.43
CA ALA A 249 7.05 -4.78 -15.82
C ALA A 249 7.93 -5.85 -15.11
N PRO A 250 7.51 -6.48 -13.99
CA PRO A 250 8.26 -7.53 -13.28
C PRO A 250 7.69 -8.95 -13.54
N PRO A 251 8.46 -10.03 -13.29
CA PRO A 251 8.19 -10.93 -12.14
C PRO A 251 9.45 -11.72 -11.66
N PRO A 252 9.38 -12.86 -10.93
CA PRO A 252 8.68 -13.20 -9.67
C PRO A 252 9.59 -13.90 -8.62
N TYR A 253 9.06 -14.17 -7.42
CA TYR A 253 9.72 -14.85 -6.31
C TYR A 253 8.98 -16.07 -5.75
N SER A 254 9.71 -16.87 -4.95
CA SER A 254 9.23 -18.02 -4.18
C SER A 254 9.69 -17.96 -2.71
N GLN A 255 8.83 -18.50 -1.84
CA GLN A 255 8.87 -18.49 -0.37
C GLN A 255 9.51 -19.76 0.21
N ASN A 256 10.01 -19.72 1.45
CA ASN A 256 9.66 -20.71 2.49
C ASN A 256 10.12 -20.33 3.92
N GLN A 257 9.36 -20.87 4.89
CA GLN A 257 9.30 -20.62 6.35
C GLN A 257 10.00 -21.77 7.18
N PRO A 258 9.65 -22.09 8.47
CA PRO A 258 9.74 -21.39 9.79
C PRO A 258 10.27 -22.29 10.97
N ARG A 259 10.44 -21.76 12.22
CA ARG A 259 9.85 -22.32 13.49
C ARG A 259 10.20 -21.62 14.84
N ARG A 260 9.13 -21.49 15.65
CA ARG A 260 8.85 -21.31 17.12
C ARG A 260 9.95 -21.43 18.21
N GLN A 261 9.84 -20.64 19.30
CA GLN A 261 9.49 -21.09 20.69
C GLN A 261 9.42 -19.96 21.77
N ASN A 262 8.97 -20.33 22.97
CA ASN A 262 8.20 -19.63 24.04
C ASN A 262 8.97 -18.86 25.15
N SER A 263 8.14 -18.12 25.94
CA SER A 263 8.22 -17.81 27.41
C SER A 263 8.88 -16.48 27.84
N GLY A 264 8.45 -15.75 28.89
CA GLY A 264 7.35 -15.91 29.86
C GLY A 264 7.22 -14.69 30.82
N ASN A 265 6.01 -14.55 31.37
CA ASN A 265 5.51 -13.94 32.62
C ASN A 265 6.23 -12.80 33.39
N SER A 266 5.46 -11.71 33.62
CA SER A 266 5.33 -11.02 34.94
C SER A 266 4.07 -10.11 35.05
N TYR A 267 2.86 -10.60 34.71
CA TYR A 267 1.59 -9.84 34.78
C TYR A 267 0.73 -10.10 36.03
N LEU A 268 1.13 -11.04 36.89
CA LEU A 268 0.31 -11.56 38.00
C LEU A 268 0.14 -10.60 39.19
N LEU A 269 0.93 -9.54 39.30
CA LEU A 269 0.85 -8.60 40.42
C LEU A 269 -0.08 -7.40 40.17
N TRP A 270 -0.37 -7.05 38.91
CA TRP A 270 -1.24 -5.92 38.57
C TRP A 270 -2.73 -6.30 38.47
N SER A 271 -3.04 -7.55 38.17
CA SER A 271 -4.42 -8.05 38.06
C SER A 271 -5.16 -8.10 39.41
N PHE A 272 -4.45 -8.19 40.53
CA PHE A 272 -5.07 -8.31 41.85
C PHE A 272 -5.61 -6.96 42.37
N GLY A 273 -4.91 -5.86 42.08
CA GLY A 273 -5.35 -4.51 42.48
C GLY A 273 -6.61 -4.04 41.73
N LEU A 274 -6.74 -4.40 40.45
CA LEU A 274 -7.89 -4.03 39.64
C LEU A 274 -9.17 -4.77 40.08
N LEU A 275 -9.04 -6.03 40.51
CA LEU A 275 -10.16 -6.86 40.94
C LEU A 275 -10.82 -6.34 42.23
N VAL A 276 -10.01 -5.87 43.19
CA VAL A 276 -10.52 -5.29 44.45
C VAL A 276 -11.29 -3.99 44.19
N LEU A 277 -10.82 -3.16 43.25
CA LEU A 277 -11.49 -1.91 42.89
C LEU A 277 -12.86 -2.17 42.24
N VAL A 278 -12.95 -3.16 41.35
CA VAL A 278 -14.20 -3.53 40.67
C VAL A 278 -15.24 -4.09 41.65
N LEU A 279 -14.81 -4.90 42.63
CA LEU A 279 -15.72 -5.46 43.64
C LEU A 279 -16.32 -4.39 44.55
N LEU A 280 -15.58 -3.33 44.89
CA LEU A 280 -16.10 -2.21 45.68
C LEU A 280 -17.15 -1.39 44.92
N VAL A 281 -16.96 -1.20 43.62
CA VAL A 281 -17.93 -0.48 42.77
C VAL A 281 -19.22 -1.28 42.58
N ILE A 282 -19.10 -2.60 42.37
CA ILE A 282 -20.26 -3.50 42.22
C ILE A 282 -21.03 -3.60 43.55
N GLY A 283 -20.34 -3.65 44.70
CA GLY A 283 -20.98 -3.65 46.02
C GLY A 283 -21.79 -2.39 46.32
N GLY A 284 -21.32 -1.22 45.90
CA GLY A 284 -22.03 0.05 46.05
C GLY A 284 -23.30 0.18 45.22
N LEU A 285 -23.33 -0.43 44.03
CA LEU A 285 -24.47 -0.36 43.11
C LEU A 285 -25.60 -1.33 43.47
N ILE A 286 -25.30 -2.44 44.14
CA ILE A 286 -26.30 -3.45 44.53
C ILE A 286 -27.14 -2.99 45.75
N PHE A 287 -26.59 -2.15 46.63
CA PHE A 287 -27.29 -1.69 47.84
C PHE A 287 -28.12 -0.41 47.65
N ALA A 288 -27.90 0.37 46.60
CA ALA A 288 -28.59 1.65 46.38
C ALA A 288 -29.93 1.53 45.61
N ILE A 289 -30.19 0.41 44.93
CA ILE A 289 -31.29 0.27 43.96
C ILE A 289 -32.65 -0.18 44.54
N PRO A 290 -32.81 -0.82 45.72
CA PRO A 290 -34.15 -1.20 46.19
C PRO A 290 -34.97 -0.07 46.87
N TYR A 291 -34.43 1.15 47.03
CA TYR A 291 -35.10 2.19 47.82
C TYR A 291 -36.03 3.12 47.04
N PHE A 292 -36.13 2.99 45.72
CA PHE A 292 -37.01 3.83 44.90
C PHE A 292 -37.84 3.02 43.92
N SER A 293 -38.83 2.30 44.44
CA SER A 293 -39.96 1.82 43.64
C SER A 293 -41.20 1.61 44.51
N ASN A 294 -42.09 2.62 44.55
CA ASN A 294 -43.54 2.42 44.56
C ASN A 294 -44.31 3.75 44.47
N ARG A 295 -45.06 3.97 43.37
CA ARG A 295 -46.50 4.25 43.37
C ARG A 295 -47.07 4.52 41.97
N ASN A 296 -48.08 3.71 41.66
CA ASN A 296 -49.32 3.97 40.93
C ASN A 296 -49.34 4.23 39.41
N SER A 297 -50.08 3.30 38.79
CA SER A 297 -50.82 3.27 37.53
C SER A 297 -51.61 4.51 37.14
N ALA A 298 -51.58 4.88 35.84
CA ALA A 298 -52.75 4.92 34.93
C ALA A 298 -52.41 5.51 33.54
N GLN A 299 -52.75 4.74 32.50
CA GLN A 299 -53.37 5.13 31.22
C GLN A 299 -52.61 5.94 30.14
N SER A 300 -52.70 5.39 28.92
CA SER A 300 -52.68 5.99 27.57
C SER A 300 -51.35 6.49 26.98
N GLY A 301 -51.01 5.95 25.79
CA GLY A 301 -50.25 6.68 24.77
C GLY A 301 -49.12 5.91 24.10
N SER A 302 -49.37 5.44 22.86
CA SER A 302 -48.41 5.26 21.76
C SER A 302 -47.02 4.69 22.08
N SER A 303 -46.81 3.41 21.80
CA SER A 303 -45.47 2.79 21.74
C SER A 303 -45.09 2.40 20.31
N THR A 304 -44.22 3.21 19.72
CA THR A 304 -43.25 2.78 18.71
C THR A 304 -42.29 1.78 19.37
N GLY A 305 -42.48 0.49 19.08
CA GLY A 305 -41.57 -0.57 19.52
C GLY A 305 -40.28 -0.58 18.71
N GLN A 306 -39.19 -0.07 19.29
CA GLN A 306 -37.86 -0.57 18.95
C GLN A 306 -37.69 -1.92 19.66
N ASN A 307 -37.99 -3.00 18.93
CA ASN A 307 -37.48 -4.31 19.28
C ASN A 307 -36.02 -4.38 18.82
N GLY A 308 -35.10 -4.30 19.78
CA GLY A 308 -33.77 -4.87 19.62
C GLY A 308 -33.92 -6.37 19.42
N SER A 309 -33.86 -6.81 18.16
CA SER A 309 -33.78 -8.23 17.84
C SER A 309 -32.42 -8.76 18.27
N THR A 310 -32.47 -9.49 19.37
CA THR A 310 -31.49 -10.46 19.82
C THR A 310 -30.99 -11.32 18.65
N VAL A 311 -29.66 -11.35 18.49
CA VAL A 311 -28.96 -12.27 17.58
C VAL A 311 -29.27 -13.69 18.02
N GLY A 312 -30.11 -14.36 17.23
CA GLY A 312 -30.41 -15.79 17.37
C GLY A 312 -29.51 -16.62 16.48
N SER A 313 -29.06 -17.75 17.04
CA SER A 313 -28.54 -18.94 16.37
C SER A 313 -27.13 -18.84 15.75
N SER A 314 -26.15 -19.24 16.56
CA SER A 314 -24.82 -19.67 16.14
C SER A 314 -24.89 -20.82 15.12
N SER A 315 -24.59 -20.55 13.84
CA SER A 315 -24.14 -21.61 12.95
C SER A 315 -22.78 -22.10 13.46
N SER A 316 -22.63 -23.40 13.71
CA SER A 316 -21.33 -23.98 14.07
C SER A 316 -20.33 -23.93 12.92
N ASP A 317 -20.80 -23.74 11.68
CA ASP A 317 -19.99 -23.53 10.49
C ASP A 317 -19.68 -22.03 10.32
N PRO A 318 -18.39 -21.62 10.31
CA PRO A 318 -18.00 -20.24 10.02
C PRO A 318 -18.20 -19.86 8.55
N ILE A 319 -18.38 -20.84 7.65
CA ILE A 319 -18.75 -20.59 6.26
C ILE A 319 -20.26 -20.63 6.15
N SER A 320 -20.88 -19.51 6.49
CA SER A 320 -22.33 -19.31 6.42
C SER A 320 -22.66 -17.91 5.95
N ALA A 321 -23.93 -17.66 5.66
CA ALA A 321 -24.40 -16.32 5.33
C ALA A 321 -25.67 -15.99 6.10
N ASN A 322 -25.82 -14.72 6.47
CA ASN A 322 -26.94 -14.21 7.25
C ASN A 322 -27.40 -12.87 6.68
N THR A 323 -28.69 -12.60 6.72
CA THR A 323 -29.25 -11.33 6.28
C THR A 323 -29.13 -10.28 7.39
N VAL A 324 -28.48 -9.15 7.09
CA VAL A 324 -28.37 -7.98 7.98
C VAL A 324 -28.87 -6.76 7.23
N ASN A 325 -29.87 -6.07 7.77
CA ASN A 325 -30.47 -4.88 7.14
C ASN A 325 -30.91 -5.09 5.68
N GLY A 326 -31.35 -6.30 5.32
CA GLY A 326 -31.77 -6.66 3.96
C GLY A 326 -30.63 -7.07 3.02
N GLU A 327 -29.38 -7.06 3.46
CA GLU A 327 -28.22 -7.54 2.70
C GLU A 327 -27.80 -8.94 3.16
N LEU A 328 -27.54 -9.86 2.23
CA LEU A 328 -27.06 -11.21 2.55
C LEU A 328 -25.53 -11.20 2.69
N LEU A 329 -25.03 -11.35 3.92
CA LEU A 329 -23.61 -11.20 4.25
C LEU A 329 -23.00 -12.52 4.67
N GLY A 330 -21.73 -12.76 4.33
CA GLY A 330 -20.99 -13.92 4.83
C GLY A 330 -20.12 -14.57 3.77
N LEU A 331 -19.89 -15.87 3.92
CA LEU A 331 -18.94 -16.65 3.12
C LEU A 331 -19.63 -17.78 2.35
N SER A 332 -19.18 -18.07 1.14
CA SER A 332 -19.65 -19.25 0.42
C SER A 332 -18.67 -19.86 -0.58
N TYR A 333 -18.67 -21.19 -0.63
CA TYR A 333 -18.15 -21.99 -1.75
C TYR A 333 -19.24 -22.37 -2.78
N GLY A 334 -20.44 -21.79 -2.65
CA GLY A 334 -21.57 -22.04 -3.56
C GLY A 334 -22.79 -22.71 -2.91
N LYS A 335 -22.76 -22.97 -1.60
CA LYS A 335 -23.97 -23.38 -0.84
C LYS A 335 -24.92 -22.20 -0.60
N THR A 336 -24.44 -20.99 -0.81
CA THR A 336 -25.19 -19.74 -0.75
C THR A 336 -24.78 -18.90 -1.94
N VAL A 337 -25.74 -18.22 -2.55
CA VAL A 337 -25.54 -17.33 -3.69
C VAL A 337 -25.91 -15.91 -3.28
N PHE A 338 -24.98 -14.98 -3.45
CA PHE A 338 -25.10 -13.60 -3.01
C PHE A 338 -25.72 -12.72 -4.08
N ASP A 339 -25.30 -12.88 -5.33
CA ASP A 339 -25.69 -11.97 -6.41
C ASP A 339 -26.96 -12.45 -7.11
N THR A 340 -28.08 -12.41 -6.37
CA THR A 340 -29.39 -12.90 -6.81
C THR A 340 -30.40 -11.80 -7.15
N ASN A 341 -30.11 -10.55 -6.77
CA ASN A 341 -31.05 -9.42 -6.88
C ASN A 341 -30.81 -8.53 -8.11
N ARG A 342 -30.27 -9.08 -9.21
CA ARG A 342 -30.06 -8.28 -10.42
C ARG A 342 -31.38 -8.06 -11.17
N PRO A 343 -31.65 -6.85 -11.68
CA PRO A 343 -32.73 -6.65 -12.64
C PRO A 343 -32.58 -7.62 -13.83
N ASN A 344 -33.65 -8.35 -14.16
CA ASN A 344 -33.69 -9.32 -15.26
C ASN A 344 -32.62 -10.44 -15.18
N CYS A 345 -32.27 -10.87 -13.97
CA CYS A 345 -31.26 -11.92 -13.79
C CYS A 345 -31.71 -13.29 -14.35
N LYS A 346 -31.16 -13.67 -15.51
CA LYS A 346 -31.48 -14.96 -16.17
C LYS A 346 -30.80 -16.17 -15.51
N SER A 347 -29.64 -15.97 -14.89
CA SER A 347 -28.87 -17.04 -14.22
C SER A 347 -29.35 -17.35 -12.80
N CYS A 348 -30.03 -16.40 -12.14
CA CYS A 348 -30.29 -16.45 -10.70
C CYS A 348 -31.08 -17.67 -10.23
N SER A 349 -32.12 -18.09 -10.97
CA SER A 349 -32.89 -19.28 -10.59
C SER A 349 -32.05 -20.55 -10.65
N TYR A 350 -31.22 -20.71 -11.69
CA TYR A 350 -30.29 -21.84 -11.79
C TYR A 350 -29.24 -21.80 -10.68
N LYS A 351 -28.72 -20.62 -10.33
CA LYS A 351 -27.77 -20.46 -9.21
C LYS A 351 -28.37 -20.90 -7.88
N GLN A 352 -29.60 -20.48 -7.59
CA GLN A 352 -30.31 -20.87 -6.36
C GLN A 352 -30.53 -22.39 -6.30
N GLN A 353 -31.03 -22.98 -7.39
CA GLN A 353 -31.22 -24.44 -7.46
C GLN A 353 -29.88 -25.20 -7.34
N ALA A 354 -28.78 -24.68 -7.90
CA ALA A 354 -27.47 -25.28 -7.78
C ALA A 354 -26.95 -25.26 -6.34
N ALA A 355 -27.12 -24.13 -5.64
CA ALA A 355 -26.76 -23.98 -4.24
C ALA A 355 -27.58 -24.90 -3.31
N GLU A 356 -28.89 -25.04 -3.57
CA GLU A 356 -29.77 -25.98 -2.88
C GLU A 356 -29.30 -27.42 -3.07
N ASN A 357 -29.01 -27.82 -4.32
CA ASN A 357 -28.51 -29.16 -4.63
C ASN A 357 -27.16 -29.42 -3.96
N LEU A 358 -26.25 -28.44 -3.95
CA LEU A 358 -24.96 -28.57 -3.28
C LEU A 358 -25.13 -28.73 -1.75
N THR A 359 -26.09 -28.02 -1.15
CA THR A 359 -26.43 -28.15 0.27
C THR A 359 -27.00 -29.54 0.60
N GLN A 360 -27.76 -30.12 -0.32
CA GLN A 360 -28.32 -31.48 -0.19
C GLN A 360 -27.31 -32.60 -0.51
N GLY A 361 -26.08 -32.27 -0.92
CA GLY A 361 -25.05 -33.24 -1.30
C GLY A 361 -25.15 -33.74 -2.76
N ASN A 362 -26.04 -33.16 -3.57
CA ASN A 362 -26.25 -33.51 -4.97
C ASN A 362 -25.26 -32.79 -5.90
N GLY A 363 -23.96 -33.07 -5.72
CA GLY A 363 -22.88 -32.32 -6.39
C GLY A 363 -22.92 -32.34 -7.92
N ALA A 364 -23.26 -33.48 -8.53
CA ALA A 364 -23.36 -33.60 -9.99
C ALA A 364 -24.51 -32.75 -10.58
N GLN A 365 -25.65 -32.72 -9.89
CA GLN A 365 -26.79 -31.88 -10.29
C GLN A 365 -26.45 -30.40 -10.12
N ALA A 366 -25.78 -30.03 -9.03
CA ALA A 366 -25.29 -28.67 -8.82
C ALA A 366 -24.35 -28.22 -9.97
N GLN A 367 -23.39 -29.05 -10.38
CA GLN A 367 -22.51 -28.72 -11.51
C GLN A 367 -23.28 -28.53 -12.83
N SER A 368 -24.31 -29.34 -13.08
CA SER A 368 -25.17 -29.17 -14.26
C SER A 368 -25.91 -27.83 -14.23
N LEU A 369 -26.45 -27.47 -13.06
CA LEU A 369 -27.16 -26.22 -12.85
C LEU A 369 -26.25 -24.98 -12.92
N TRP A 370 -25.01 -25.05 -12.43
CA TRP A 370 -24.05 -23.96 -12.65
C TRP A 370 -23.75 -23.75 -14.13
N ARG A 371 -23.56 -24.83 -14.91
CA ARG A 371 -23.38 -24.72 -16.37
C ARG A 371 -24.60 -24.11 -17.05
N ALA A 372 -25.81 -24.42 -16.57
CA ALA A 372 -27.04 -23.80 -17.05
C ALA A 372 -27.12 -22.30 -16.67
N ALA A 373 -26.70 -21.92 -15.46
CA ALA A 373 -26.62 -20.51 -15.07
C ALA A 373 -25.65 -19.73 -15.98
N ILE A 374 -24.47 -20.30 -16.22
CA ILE A 374 -23.41 -19.72 -17.07
C ILE A 374 -23.86 -19.61 -18.54
N SER A 375 -24.65 -20.55 -19.05
CA SER A 375 -25.16 -20.46 -20.42
C SER A 375 -26.23 -19.37 -20.59
N GLN A 376 -26.94 -19.01 -19.51
CA GLN A 376 -27.88 -17.90 -19.51
C GLN A 376 -27.20 -16.53 -19.36
N ASP A 377 -26.09 -16.49 -18.61
CA ASP A 377 -25.30 -15.29 -18.37
C ASP A 377 -23.82 -15.66 -18.22
N SER A 378 -23.06 -15.55 -19.31
CA SER A 378 -21.63 -15.88 -19.30
C SER A 378 -20.80 -14.91 -18.45
N SER A 379 -21.35 -13.73 -18.14
CA SER A 379 -20.71 -12.69 -17.31
C SER A 379 -20.83 -12.95 -15.80
N ASP A 380 -21.62 -13.95 -15.38
CA ASP A 380 -21.86 -14.29 -13.99
C ASP A 380 -20.67 -15.03 -13.34
N ALA A 381 -19.66 -14.27 -12.91
CA ALA A 381 -18.46 -14.83 -12.29
C ALA A 381 -18.72 -15.61 -11.00
N GLU A 382 -19.78 -15.30 -10.24
CA GLU A 382 -20.13 -16.07 -9.03
C GLU A 382 -20.43 -17.54 -9.38
N ALA A 383 -21.23 -17.79 -10.43
CA ALA A 383 -21.53 -19.15 -10.89
C ALA A 383 -20.27 -19.86 -11.44
N GLN A 384 -19.43 -19.12 -12.17
CA GLN A 384 -18.18 -19.63 -12.74
C GLN A 384 -17.21 -20.08 -11.64
N ILE A 385 -17.05 -19.26 -10.59
CA ILE A 385 -16.21 -19.56 -9.42
C ILE A 385 -16.71 -20.82 -8.71
N TYR A 386 -18.02 -20.92 -8.44
CA TYR A 386 -18.56 -22.07 -7.74
C TYR A 386 -18.45 -23.37 -8.55
N LEU A 387 -18.63 -23.32 -9.87
CA LEU A 387 -18.37 -24.47 -10.74
C LEU A 387 -16.89 -24.89 -10.72
N GLU A 388 -15.97 -23.94 -10.86
CA GLU A 388 -14.54 -24.20 -10.86
C GLU A 388 -14.08 -24.78 -9.51
N ASN A 389 -14.57 -24.25 -8.39
CA ASN A 389 -14.34 -24.81 -7.05
C ASN A 389 -14.79 -26.28 -6.97
N GLN A 390 -15.98 -26.63 -7.46
CA GLN A 390 -16.44 -28.02 -7.46
C GLN A 390 -15.56 -28.94 -8.30
N ILE A 391 -15.05 -28.45 -9.43
CA ILE A 391 -14.13 -29.21 -10.31
C ILE A 391 -12.80 -29.45 -9.58
N VAL A 392 -12.21 -28.41 -9.00
CA VAL A 392 -10.96 -28.50 -8.23
C VAL A 392 -11.11 -29.48 -7.06
N GLN A 393 -12.18 -29.33 -6.27
CA GLN A 393 -12.44 -30.19 -5.11
C GLN A 393 -12.70 -31.65 -5.51
N GLY A 394 -13.35 -31.88 -6.65
CA GLY A 394 -13.61 -33.22 -7.18
C GLY A 394 -12.40 -33.89 -7.85
N SER A 395 -11.34 -33.13 -8.17
CA SER A 395 -10.15 -33.65 -8.85
C SER A 395 -9.25 -34.52 -7.96
N GLY A 396 -9.38 -34.40 -6.63
CA GLY A 396 -8.48 -35.02 -5.65
C GLY A 396 -7.07 -34.40 -5.58
N ARG A 397 -6.79 -33.32 -6.32
CA ARG A 397 -5.51 -32.61 -6.31
C ARG A 397 -5.40 -31.68 -5.08
N PRO A 398 -4.19 -31.38 -4.60
CA PRO A 398 -4.00 -30.38 -3.56
C PRO A 398 -4.48 -29.00 -4.06
N TYR A 399 -5.09 -28.23 -3.17
CA TYR A 399 -5.50 -26.86 -3.47
C TYR A 399 -5.37 -25.95 -2.26
N ILE A 400 -5.25 -24.65 -2.54
CA ILE A 400 -5.38 -23.56 -1.57
C ILE A 400 -6.68 -22.80 -1.85
N THR A 401 -7.12 -22.01 -0.87
CA THR A 401 -8.25 -21.10 -0.98
C THR A 401 -7.79 -19.67 -0.74
N ILE A 402 -8.23 -18.76 -1.60
CA ILE A 402 -8.19 -17.32 -1.36
C ILE A 402 -9.62 -16.83 -1.13
N ALA A 403 -9.85 -16.13 -0.02
CA ALA A 403 -11.13 -15.48 0.20
C ALA A 403 -11.20 -14.19 -0.63
N VAL A 404 -12.30 -13.96 -1.34
CA VAL A 404 -12.52 -12.78 -2.17
C VAL A 404 -13.51 -11.87 -1.47
N GLY A 405 -12.99 -10.87 -0.77
CA GLY A 405 -13.76 -9.83 -0.09
C GLY A 405 -14.39 -8.88 -1.11
N THR A 406 -15.71 -8.88 -1.21
CA THR A 406 -16.46 -8.16 -2.23
C THR A 406 -17.76 -7.54 -1.68
N ILE A 407 -18.47 -6.81 -2.54
CA ILE A 407 -19.74 -6.12 -2.28
C ILE A 407 -20.71 -6.49 -3.40
N LEU A 408 -21.69 -7.36 -3.12
CA LEU A 408 -22.66 -7.87 -4.11
C LEU A 408 -24.09 -7.37 -3.84
N SER A 409 -24.24 -6.37 -2.98
CA SER A 409 -25.51 -5.72 -2.65
C SER A 409 -25.36 -4.21 -2.60
N GLY A 410 -26.50 -3.52 -2.69
CA GLY A 410 -26.55 -2.07 -2.69
C GLY A 410 -26.03 -1.42 -3.99
N PRO A 411 -25.78 -0.10 -3.97
CA PRO A 411 -25.40 0.67 -5.17
C PRO A 411 -24.03 0.27 -5.74
N ASN A 412 -23.17 -0.32 -4.92
CA ASN A 412 -21.80 -0.70 -5.31
C ASN A 412 -21.68 -2.16 -5.77
N ALA A 413 -22.80 -2.85 -5.99
CA ALA A 413 -22.80 -4.26 -6.40
C ALA A 413 -22.12 -4.50 -7.76
N SER A 414 -22.04 -3.50 -8.64
CA SER A 414 -21.31 -3.61 -9.91
C SER A 414 -19.81 -3.81 -9.69
N VAL A 415 -19.21 -3.03 -8.77
CA VAL A 415 -17.78 -3.16 -8.44
C VAL A 415 -17.47 -4.56 -7.94
N GLY A 416 -18.32 -5.12 -7.07
CA GLY A 416 -18.11 -6.47 -6.58
C GLY A 416 -18.25 -7.55 -7.66
N ARG A 417 -19.05 -7.34 -8.70
CA ARG A 417 -19.11 -8.24 -9.85
C ARG A 417 -17.81 -8.20 -10.65
N ASP A 418 -17.27 -7.00 -10.87
CA ASP A 418 -15.99 -6.82 -11.56
C ASP A 418 -14.85 -7.48 -10.78
N ASP A 419 -14.85 -7.37 -9.44
CA ASP A 419 -13.91 -8.06 -8.55
C ASP A 419 -13.98 -9.59 -8.74
N LEU A 420 -15.18 -10.17 -8.76
CA LEU A 420 -15.36 -11.60 -8.97
C LEU A 420 -14.91 -12.03 -10.37
N GLN A 421 -15.14 -11.20 -11.40
CA GLN A 421 -14.70 -11.48 -12.76
C GLN A 421 -13.17 -11.53 -12.85
N GLY A 422 -12.47 -10.54 -12.28
CA GLY A 422 -11.01 -10.55 -12.19
C GLY A 422 -10.49 -11.76 -11.40
N ALA A 423 -11.11 -12.08 -10.26
CA ALA A 423 -10.74 -13.23 -9.44
C ALA A 423 -10.91 -14.56 -10.19
N TYR A 424 -12.00 -14.73 -10.94
CA TYR A 424 -12.23 -15.93 -11.75
C TYR A 424 -11.20 -16.11 -12.86
N VAL A 425 -10.83 -15.04 -13.58
CA VAL A 425 -9.80 -15.10 -14.62
C VAL A 425 -8.47 -15.57 -14.02
N ALA A 426 -8.08 -15.02 -12.86
CA ALA A 426 -6.90 -15.47 -12.13
C ALA A 426 -7.03 -16.95 -11.68
N GLN A 427 -8.18 -17.35 -11.16
CA GLN A 427 -8.42 -18.75 -10.77
C GLN A 427 -8.22 -19.71 -11.94
N LYS A 428 -8.81 -19.40 -13.11
CA LYS A 428 -8.64 -20.18 -14.35
C LYS A 428 -7.19 -20.28 -14.76
N GLU A 429 -6.49 -19.16 -14.76
CA GLU A 429 -5.08 -19.08 -15.15
C GLU A 429 -4.18 -19.96 -14.25
N PHE A 430 -4.40 -19.89 -12.94
CA PHE A 430 -3.62 -20.68 -11.97
C PHE A 430 -4.04 -22.16 -11.95
N ASN A 431 -5.29 -22.49 -12.26
CA ASN A 431 -5.76 -23.88 -12.35
C ASN A 431 -5.41 -24.56 -13.67
N ALA A 432 -5.08 -23.78 -14.71
CA ALA A 432 -4.69 -24.29 -16.02
C ALA A 432 -3.54 -25.30 -15.92
N ASN A 433 -3.54 -26.29 -16.82
CA ASN A 433 -2.56 -27.37 -16.83
C ASN A 433 -2.42 -28.06 -15.46
N ASN A 434 -3.55 -28.25 -14.76
CA ASN A 434 -3.64 -28.90 -13.45
C ASN A 434 -2.80 -28.20 -12.35
N GLY A 435 -2.79 -26.87 -12.31
CA GLY A 435 -2.07 -26.14 -11.26
C GLY A 435 -0.57 -26.03 -11.49
N ALA A 436 -0.09 -26.19 -12.73
CA ALA A 436 1.34 -26.23 -13.05
C ALA A 436 2.12 -25.01 -12.52
N ARG A 437 1.48 -23.82 -12.51
CA ARG A 437 2.06 -22.58 -11.99
C ARG A 437 2.36 -22.59 -10.49
N LEU A 438 1.71 -23.48 -9.74
CA LEU A 438 1.91 -23.68 -8.31
C LEU A 438 2.39 -25.12 -8.01
N GLY A 439 3.11 -25.73 -8.95
CA GLY A 439 3.68 -27.07 -8.74
C GLY A 439 2.64 -28.18 -8.61
N GLY A 440 1.47 -28.03 -9.24
CA GLY A 440 0.36 -29.00 -9.18
C GLY A 440 -0.69 -28.68 -8.13
N VAL A 441 -0.55 -27.57 -7.39
CA VAL A 441 -1.56 -27.05 -6.46
C VAL A 441 -2.56 -26.17 -7.23
N GLN A 442 -3.85 -26.38 -6.98
CA GLN A 442 -4.93 -25.59 -7.57
C GLN A 442 -5.47 -24.51 -6.60
N VAL A 443 -6.31 -23.62 -7.10
CA VAL A 443 -6.91 -22.50 -6.37
C VAL A 443 -8.43 -22.67 -6.34
N CYS A 444 -8.99 -22.67 -5.13
CA CYS A 444 -10.39 -22.38 -4.87
C CYS A 444 -10.55 -20.91 -4.45
N LEU A 445 -11.71 -20.33 -4.71
CA LEU A 445 -12.08 -19.00 -4.22
C LEU A 445 -13.25 -19.09 -3.25
N LEU A 446 -13.12 -18.46 -2.09
CA LEU A 446 -14.18 -18.34 -1.10
C LEU A 446 -14.81 -16.95 -1.23
N VAL A 447 -16.02 -16.86 -1.77
CA VAL A 447 -16.69 -15.56 -1.94
C VAL A 447 -17.08 -15.03 -0.57
N ALA A 448 -16.65 -13.80 -0.25
CA ALA A 448 -16.87 -13.14 1.04
C ALA A 448 -17.61 -11.81 0.83
N ASN A 449 -18.95 -11.86 0.84
CA ASN A 449 -19.77 -10.66 0.63
C ASN A 449 -19.98 -9.90 1.95
N ALA A 450 -19.51 -8.65 2.01
CA ALA A 450 -19.70 -7.77 3.17
C ALA A 450 -20.83 -6.75 3.01
N GLY A 451 -21.46 -6.67 1.84
CA GLY A 451 -22.48 -5.67 1.56
C GLY A 451 -21.94 -4.25 1.56
N ASN A 452 -22.85 -3.27 1.49
CA ASN A 452 -22.46 -1.91 1.20
C ASN A 452 -21.83 -1.17 2.40
N ASP A 453 -22.27 -1.50 3.62
CA ASP A 453 -21.78 -0.85 4.84
C ASP A 453 -20.42 -1.40 5.29
N ALA A 454 -19.42 -0.52 5.45
CA ALA A 454 -18.09 -0.88 5.96
C ALA A 454 -18.11 -1.46 7.39
N ASN A 455 -19.16 -1.19 8.18
CA ASN A 455 -19.34 -1.76 9.51
C ASN A 455 -19.55 -3.29 9.46
N ASN A 456 -20.10 -3.80 8.37
CA ASN A 456 -20.34 -5.23 8.18
C ASN A 456 -19.05 -6.01 7.90
N VAL A 457 -18.02 -5.34 7.39
CA VAL A 457 -16.76 -5.96 6.95
C VAL A 457 -16.05 -6.66 8.11
N GLN A 458 -16.08 -6.09 9.31
CA GLN A 458 -15.46 -6.74 10.47
C GLN A 458 -16.10 -8.08 10.78
N SER A 459 -17.42 -8.21 10.63
CA SER A 459 -18.14 -9.46 10.85
C SER A 459 -17.71 -10.53 9.84
N VAL A 460 -17.65 -10.18 8.56
CA VAL A 460 -17.21 -11.10 7.49
C VAL A 460 -15.73 -11.46 7.62
N ALA A 461 -14.86 -10.50 7.94
CA ALA A 461 -13.46 -10.75 8.21
C ALA A 461 -13.28 -11.72 9.40
N ASN A 462 -14.08 -11.57 10.46
CA ASN A 462 -14.08 -12.52 11.59
C ASN A 462 -14.52 -13.93 11.16
N GLN A 463 -15.49 -14.06 10.26
CA GLN A 463 -15.86 -15.37 9.69
C GLN A 463 -14.68 -15.97 8.91
N ILE A 464 -13.94 -15.17 8.14
CA ILE A 464 -12.74 -15.65 7.42
C ILE A 464 -11.70 -16.17 8.41
N VAL A 465 -11.45 -15.44 9.51
CA VAL A 465 -10.53 -15.88 10.56
C VAL A 465 -10.96 -17.21 11.15
N GLN A 466 -12.24 -17.36 11.49
CA GLN A 466 -12.77 -18.61 12.03
C GLN A 466 -12.71 -19.76 11.02
N ALA A 467 -12.96 -19.48 9.74
CA ALA A 467 -12.85 -20.46 8.66
C ALA A 467 -11.39 -20.91 8.48
N ALA A 468 -10.44 -19.99 8.45
CA ALA A 468 -9.01 -20.28 8.30
C ALA A 468 -8.42 -21.05 9.50
N GLN A 469 -8.98 -20.86 10.70
CA GLN A 469 -8.62 -21.67 11.88
C GLN A 469 -9.07 -23.13 11.75
N LYS A 470 -10.17 -23.39 11.03
CA LYS A 470 -10.69 -24.75 10.78
C LYS A 470 -10.10 -25.39 9.53
N ASP A 471 -9.78 -24.58 8.52
CA ASP A 471 -9.27 -25.02 7.23
C ASP A 471 -7.99 -24.26 6.88
N SER A 472 -6.85 -24.92 7.09
CA SER A 472 -5.53 -24.34 6.81
C SER A 472 -5.24 -24.12 5.32
N ARG A 473 -6.15 -24.51 4.42
CA ARG A 473 -6.04 -24.20 2.99
C ARG A 473 -6.43 -22.75 2.70
N ILE A 474 -7.14 -22.06 3.60
CA ILE A 474 -7.43 -20.63 3.45
C ILE A 474 -6.16 -19.85 3.78
N VAL A 475 -5.44 -19.38 2.76
CA VAL A 475 -4.09 -18.81 2.92
C VAL A 475 -4.04 -17.29 2.83
N GLY A 476 -5.12 -16.63 2.43
CA GLY A 476 -5.16 -15.18 2.31
C GLY A 476 -6.49 -14.63 1.81
N VAL A 477 -6.55 -13.29 1.72
CA VAL A 477 -7.72 -12.54 1.26
C VAL A 477 -7.32 -11.64 0.09
N ALA A 478 -8.13 -11.62 -0.97
CA ALA A 478 -8.12 -10.63 -2.02
C ALA A 478 -9.32 -9.68 -1.84
N GLY A 479 -9.10 -8.37 -1.95
CA GLY A 479 -10.08 -7.34 -1.59
C GLY A 479 -9.96 -6.91 -0.13
N TRP A 480 -10.82 -6.05 0.40
CA TRP A 480 -11.94 -5.36 -0.25
C TRP A 480 -11.47 -4.20 -1.16
N PRO A 481 -12.26 -3.82 -2.17
CA PRO A 481 -11.86 -2.78 -3.15
C PRO A 481 -11.85 -1.37 -2.54
N PHE A 482 -12.81 -1.04 -1.69
CA PHE A 482 -12.90 0.31 -1.12
C PHE A 482 -12.00 0.49 0.09
N SER A 483 -11.38 1.66 0.19
CA SER A 483 -10.45 2.01 1.26
C SER A 483 -11.01 1.84 2.68
N SER A 484 -12.26 2.25 2.92
CA SER A 484 -12.94 2.06 4.21
C SER A 484 -13.10 0.58 4.57
N HIS A 485 -13.49 -0.24 3.59
CA HIS A 485 -13.68 -1.68 3.77
C HIS A 485 -12.33 -2.38 3.97
N ALA A 486 -11.33 -2.03 3.17
CA ALA A 486 -9.98 -2.55 3.31
C ALA A 486 -9.38 -2.23 4.68
N LEU A 487 -9.57 -1.00 5.17
CA LEU A 487 -9.11 -0.59 6.50
C LEU A 487 -9.80 -1.41 7.58
N SER A 488 -11.12 -1.54 7.51
CA SER A 488 -11.95 -2.33 8.43
C SER A 488 -11.53 -3.81 8.49
N ALA A 489 -11.34 -4.44 7.32
CA ALA A 489 -10.90 -5.83 7.21
C ALA A 489 -9.47 -6.05 7.71
N SER A 490 -8.54 -5.17 7.32
CA SER A 490 -7.13 -5.30 7.63
C SER A 490 -6.89 -5.32 9.14
N GLN A 491 -7.66 -4.57 9.93
CA GLN A 491 -7.56 -4.56 11.39
C GLN A 491 -7.84 -5.93 12.01
N VAL A 492 -8.79 -6.69 11.44
CA VAL A 492 -9.17 -8.04 11.91
C VAL A 492 -8.18 -9.08 11.39
N LEU A 493 -7.95 -9.11 10.08
CA LEU A 493 -7.12 -10.12 9.42
C LEU A 493 -5.66 -10.08 9.87
N SER A 494 -5.12 -8.88 10.11
CA SER A 494 -3.75 -8.69 10.58
C SER A 494 -3.51 -9.24 11.97
N GLN A 495 -4.49 -9.14 12.87
CA GLN A 495 -4.40 -9.75 14.21
C GLN A 495 -4.33 -11.27 14.12
N ALA A 496 -5.03 -11.85 13.14
CA ALA A 496 -4.99 -13.27 12.83
C ALA A 496 -3.80 -13.69 11.95
N LYS A 497 -2.94 -12.74 11.52
CA LYS A 497 -1.81 -12.98 10.60
C LYS A 497 -2.24 -13.58 9.25
N ILE A 498 -3.44 -13.24 8.78
CA ILE A 498 -3.93 -13.63 7.45
C ILE A 498 -3.58 -12.50 6.48
N PRO A 499 -2.76 -12.74 5.44
CA PRO A 499 -2.39 -11.71 4.49
C PRO A 499 -3.60 -11.29 3.65
N MET A 500 -3.68 -9.99 3.36
CA MET A 500 -4.73 -9.37 2.57
C MET A 500 -4.12 -8.48 1.49
N VAL A 501 -4.58 -8.64 0.25
CA VAL A 501 -4.19 -7.79 -0.90
C VAL A 501 -5.43 -7.08 -1.43
N SER A 502 -5.47 -5.74 -1.36
CA SER A 502 -6.52 -4.96 -2.02
C SER A 502 -6.10 -4.49 -3.41
N GLY A 503 -7.00 -4.61 -4.39
CA GLY A 503 -6.75 -4.19 -5.77
C GLY A 503 -6.77 -2.67 -5.96
N THR A 504 -7.73 -1.99 -5.34
CA THR A 504 -8.08 -0.59 -5.65
C THR A 504 -8.09 0.34 -4.42
N ALA A 505 -7.84 -0.16 -3.21
CA ALA A 505 -7.86 0.67 -2.01
C ALA A 505 -6.63 1.61 -1.92
N SER A 506 -6.82 2.88 -2.25
CA SER A 506 -5.76 3.89 -2.41
C SER A 506 -5.53 4.80 -1.20
N SER A 507 -6.42 4.82 -0.20
CA SER A 507 -6.31 5.72 0.95
C SER A 507 -4.95 5.63 1.64
N ASP A 508 -4.41 6.80 2.00
CA ASP A 508 -3.15 6.90 2.72
C ASP A 508 -3.23 6.28 4.12
N ASP A 509 -4.43 6.23 4.72
CA ASP A 509 -4.69 5.61 6.02
C ASP A 509 -4.40 4.10 6.02
N LEU A 510 -4.27 3.46 4.84
CA LEU A 510 -3.88 2.05 4.71
C LEU A 510 -2.37 1.85 4.77
N THR A 511 -1.60 2.90 4.50
CA THR A 511 -0.13 2.83 4.44
C THR A 511 0.42 2.54 5.82
N GLY A 512 1.05 1.38 5.98
CA GLY A 512 1.68 1.03 7.23
C GLY A 512 0.76 0.60 8.35
N THR A 513 -0.49 0.27 8.02
CA THR A 513 -1.43 -0.30 8.99
C THR A 513 -1.01 -1.67 9.49
N SER A 514 -0.36 -2.48 8.64
CA SER A 514 0.02 -3.85 8.96
C SER A 514 1.06 -4.40 7.99
N SER A 515 1.92 -5.31 8.48
CA SER A 515 2.81 -6.13 7.65
C SER A 515 2.09 -7.26 6.88
N TYR A 516 0.79 -7.44 7.15
CA TYR A 516 -0.08 -8.42 6.49
C TYR A 516 -1.06 -7.77 5.51
N PHE A 517 -1.00 -6.45 5.35
CA PHE A 517 -1.78 -5.74 4.35
C PHE A 517 -0.89 -5.32 3.18
N PHE A 518 -1.37 -5.56 1.97
CA PHE A 518 -0.76 -5.16 0.72
C PHE A 518 -1.83 -4.50 -0.15
N ARG A 519 -1.40 -3.61 -1.05
CA ARG A 519 -2.25 -3.09 -2.11
C ARG A 519 -1.53 -3.10 -3.45
N VAL A 520 -2.30 -3.22 -4.52
CA VAL A 520 -1.81 -3.08 -5.89
C VAL A 520 -1.86 -1.62 -6.33
N ALA A 521 -2.97 -0.93 -6.02
CA ALA A 521 -3.14 0.47 -6.35
C ALA A 521 -2.07 1.38 -5.69
N PRO A 522 -1.65 2.45 -6.39
CA PRO A 522 -0.88 3.54 -5.78
C PRO A 522 -1.67 4.20 -4.63
N SER A 523 -0.96 4.88 -3.73
CA SER A 523 -1.60 5.75 -2.74
C SER A 523 -2.27 6.96 -3.39
N ASN A 524 -3.24 7.52 -2.68
CA ASN A 524 -3.77 8.85 -2.91
C ASN A 524 -2.65 9.89 -3.02
N LEU A 525 -1.59 9.82 -2.21
CA LEU A 525 -0.44 10.71 -2.35
C LEU A 525 0.18 10.70 -3.77
N MET A 526 0.39 9.50 -4.35
CA MET A 526 1.00 9.38 -5.68
C MET A 526 0.03 9.83 -6.77
N GLU A 527 -1.23 9.45 -6.63
CA GLU A 527 -2.30 9.80 -7.57
C GLU A 527 -2.56 11.30 -7.58
N ALA A 528 -2.70 11.92 -6.41
CA ALA A 528 -2.91 13.35 -6.24
C ALA A 528 -1.78 14.18 -6.85
N ALA A 529 -0.53 13.72 -6.73
CA ALA A 529 0.61 14.36 -7.37
C ALA A 529 0.51 14.31 -8.91
N ALA A 530 0.05 13.19 -9.48
CA ALA A 530 -0.20 13.07 -10.91
C ALA A 530 -1.37 13.98 -11.36
N GLY A 531 -2.49 13.96 -10.63
CA GLY A 531 -3.65 14.83 -10.87
C GLY A 531 -3.30 16.32 -10.81
N ALA A 532 -2.51 16.74 -9.82
CA ALA A 532 -2.06 18.13 -9.69
C ALA A 532 -1.19 18.57 -10.88
N LYS A 533 -0.24 17.72 -11.30
CA LYS A 533 0.59 17.98 -12.50
C LYS A 533 -0.26 18.06 -13.76
N TYR A 534 -1.23 17.17 -13.93
CA TYR A 534 -2.15 17.20 -15.07
C TYR A 534 -2.99 18.49 -15.09
N ALA A 535 -3.56 18.88 -13.94
CA ALA A 535 -4.30 20.14 -13.82
C ALA A 535 -3.43 21.35 -14.22
N LYS A 536 -2.21 21.42 -13.70
CA LYS A 536 -1.31 22.56 -13.93
C LYS A 536 -0.77 22.61 -15.36
N ASN A 537 -0.28 21.48 -15.87
CA ASN A 537 0.51 21.44 -17.10
C ASN A 537 -0.33 21.17 -18.35
N SER A 538 -1.38 20.37 -18.23
CA SER A 538 -2.22 19.99 -19.36
C SER A 538 -3.48 20.85 -19.46
N LEU A 539 -4.07 21.18 -18.30
CA LEU A 539 -5.28 22.02 -18.26
C LEU A 539 -5.00 23.50 -18.00
N ASN A 540 -3.74 23.88 -17.74
CA ASN A 540 -3.31 25.25 -17.43
C ASN A 540 -4.02 25.89 -16.22
N VAL A 541 -4.49 25.07 -15.29
CA VAL A 541 -5.25 25.50 -14.11
C VAL A 541 -4.34 26.20 -13.12
N GLN A 542 -4.78 27.37 -12.63
CA GLN A 542 -4.08 28.14 -11.60
C GLN A 542 -4.80 28.08 -10.26
N LYS A 543 -6.13 28.05 -10.28
CA LYS A 543 -6.97 28.12 -9.09
C LYS A 543 -8.00 26.99 -9.07
N VAL A 544 -8.16 26.34 -7.91
CA VAL A 544 -9.10 25.23 -7.72
C VAL A 544 -10.00 25.45 -6.51
N ILE A 545 -11.25 25.00 -6.61
CA ILE A 545 -12.09 24.73 -5.44
C ILE A 545 -12.12 23.22 -5.25
N VAL A 546 -11.85 22.77 -4.03
CA VAL A 546 -11.77 21.35 -3.68
C VAL A 546 -13.04 20.93 -2.96
N PHE A 547 -13.65 19.82 -3.35
CA PHE A 547 -14.81 19.21 -2.69
C PHE A 547 -14.33 17.95 -1.98
N ALA A 548 -14.63 17.83 -0.69
CA ALA A 548 -14.22 16.69 0.13
C ALA A 548 -15.26 16.32 1.18
N ASP A 549 -15.52 15.03 1.35
CA ASP A 549 -16.11 14.48 2.57
C ASP A 549 -15.00 14.26 3.63
N PRO A 550 -15.03 15.01 4.77
CA PRO A 550 -14.02 14.87 5.82
C PRO A 550 -14.19 13.62 6.68
N SER A 551 -15.32 12.92 6.60
CA SER A 551 -15.60 11.69 7.34
C SER A 551 -15.18 10.42 6.59
N ASP A 552 -14.90 10.52 5.28
CA ASP A 552 -14.45 9.42 4.45
C ASP A 552 -12.91 9.47 4.27
N SER A 553 -12.23 8.39 4.64
CA SER A 553 -10.75 8.32 4.62
C SER A 553 -10.14 8.54 3.24
N TYR A 554 -10.79 8.04 2.18
CA TYR A 554 -10.31 8.16 0.81
C TYR A 554 -10.46 9.61 0.35
N SER A 555 -11.67 10.18 0.46
CA SER A 555 -11.96 11.55 0.10
C SER A 555 -11.05 12.55 0.82
N ARG A 556 -10.92 12.41 2.15
CA ARG A 556 -10.11 13.31 2.98
C ARG A 556 -8.63 13.26 2.61
N SER A 557 -8.03 12.06 2.50
CA SER A 557 -6.60 11.97 2.15
C SER A 557 -6.33 12.45 0.73
N LEU A 558 -7.18 12.10 -0.24
CA LEU A 558 -7.03 12.53 -1.63
C LEU A 558 -7.12 14.05 -1.78
N SER A 559 -8.10 14.70 -1.14
CA SER A 559 -8.23 16.17 -1.18
C SER A 559 -7.07 16.88 -0.50
N ASP A 560 -6.61 16.38 0.65
CA ASP A 560 -5.47 16.94 1.37
C ASP A 560 -4.19 16.85 0.52
N ASP A 561 -3.93 15.71 -0.09
CA ASP A 561 -2.71 15.49 -0.87
C ASP A 561 -2.74 16.21 -2.21
N PHE A 562 -3.90 16.30 -2.86
CA PHE A 562 -4.05 17.11 -4.08
C PHE A 562 -3.83 18.58 -3.76
N SER A 563 -4.41 19.08 -2.68
CA SER A 563 -4.24 20.47 -2.25
C SER A 563 -2.77 20.80 -1.98
N LYS A 564 -2.04 19.92 -1.27
CA LYS A 564 -0.61 20.06 -1.03
C LYS A 564 0.21 20.00 -2.32
N ALA A 565 -0.05 19.00 -3.18
CA ALA A 565 0.70 18.83 -4.42
C ALA A 565 0.47 20.01 -5.39
N PHE A 566 -0.78 20.45 -5.55
CA PHE A 566 -1.15 21.54 -6.43
C PHE A 566 -0.57 22.88 -5.95
N THR A 567 -0.64 23.16 -4.65
CA THR A 567 -0.01 24.37 -4.08
C THR A 567 1.52 24.32 -4.14
N GLY A 568 2.12 23.14 -3.92
CA GLY A 568 3.56 22.93 -4.03
C GLY A 568 4.13 23.22 -5.42
N ILE A 569 3.33 23.09 -6.49
CA ILE A 569 3.71 23.43 -7.87
C ILE A 569 3.19 24.82 -8.31
N GLY A 570 2.86 25.68 -7.34
CA GLY A 570 2.46 27.07 -7.59
C GLY A 570 1.00 27.25 -8.05
N GLY A 571 0.13 26.27 -7.84
CA GLY A 571 -1.31 26.44 -7.90
C GLY A 571 -1.88 27.06 -6.61
N GLN A 572 -3.14 27.49 -6.66
CA GLN A 572 -3.86 28.05 -5.52
C GLN A 572 -5.13 27.25 -5.24
N VAL A 573 -5.27 26.74 -4.02
CA VAL A 573 -6.56 26.24 -3.53
C VAL A 573 -7.34 27.42 -2.97
N VAL A 574 -8.44 27.78 -3.64
CA VAL A 574 -9.31 28.91 -3.28
C VAL A 574 -10.05 28.60 -1.99
N LYS A 575 -10.65 27.41 -1.95
CA LYS A 575 -11.45 26.92 -0.84
C LYS A 575 -11.58 25.41 -0.93
N THR A 576 -11.62 24.77 0.23
CA THR A 576 -12.11 23.40 0.37
C THR A 576 -13.54 23.46 0.92
N ILE A 577 -14.49 22.83 0.22
CA ILE A 577 -15.91 22.80 0.56
C ILE A 577 -16.25 21.37 0.96
N SER A 578 -16.87 21.24 2.13
CA SER A 578 -17.27 19.94 2.63
C SER A 578 -18.60 19.50 2.03
N TYR A 579 -18.70 18.22 1.68
CA TYR A 579 -19.96 17.54 1.39
C TYR A 579 -20.04 16.25 2.21
N LYS A 580 -21.16 15.53 2.14
CA LYS A 580 -21.33 14.22 2.77
C LYS A 580 -21.65 13.18 1.70
N ARG A 581 -20.87 12.10 1.66
CA ARG A 581 -21.06 10.96 0.74
C ARG A 581 -22.48 10.40 0.84
N GLY A 582 -23.10 10.18 -0.32
CA GLY A 582 -24.47 9.66 -0.42
C GLY A 582 -25.56 10.66 -0.03
N ASP A 583 -25.23 11.92 0.28
CA ASP A 583 -26.19 12.97 0.59
C ASP A 583 -26.21 14.01 -0.55
N ALA A 584 -27.15 13.81 -1.47
CA ALA A 584 -27.32 14.67 -2.64
C ALA A 584 -27.54 16.14 -2.27
N GLN A 585 -28.30 16.41 -1.20
CA GLN A 585 -28.58 17.77 -0.75
C GLN A 585 -27.31 18.47 -0.24
N SER A 586 -26.42 17.73 0.42
CA SER A 586 -25.12 18.25 0.84
C SER A 586 -24.25 18.65 -0.36
N ILE A 587 -24.31 17.89 -1.45
CA ILE A 587 -23.59 18.15 -2.70
C ILE A 587 -24.15 19.40 -3.39
N SER A 588 -25.47 19.50 -3.54
CA SER A 588 -26.11 20.70 -4.09
C SER A 588 -25.78 21.95 -3.28
N THR A 589 -25.73 21.83 -1.95
CA THR A 589 -25.35 22.93 -1.05
C THR A 589 -23.88 23.32 -1.23
N ALA A 590 -22.98 22.33 -1.33
CA ALA A 590 -21.57 22.57 -1.60
C ALA A 590 -21.35 23.26 -2.95
N LEU A 591 -22.13 22.87 -3.97
CA LEU A 591 -22.09 23.49 -5.29
C LEU A 591 -22.55 24.96 -5.27
N GLN A 592 -23.62 25.29 -4.53
CA GLN A 592 -24.04 26.68 -4.33
C GLN A 592 -22.95 27.52 -3.64
N GLN A 593 -22.26 26.94 -2.65
CA GLN A 593 -21.13 27.62 -2.03
C GLN A 593 -19.97 27.87 -3.00
N ALA A 594 -19.73 26.94 -3.92
CA ALA A 594 -18.73 27.11 -4.98
C ALA A 594 -19.15 28.17 -6.01
N ALA A 595 -20.44 28.22 -6.38
CA ALA A 595 -20.98 29.22 -7.30
C ALA A 595 -20.85 30.64 -6.73
N ASN A 596 -21.00 30.81 -5.43
CA ASN A 596 -20.73 32.09 -4.74
C ASN A 596 -19.24 32.51 -4.77
N GLN A 597 -18.36 31.65 -5.28
CA GLN A 597 -16.93 31.92 -5.52
C GLN A 597 -16.60 31.84 -7.02
N ALA A 598 -17.60 31.87 -7.90
CA ALA A 598 -17.40 31.77 -9.35
C ALA A 598 -16.47 32.89 -9.87
N GLY A 599 -15.59 32.53 -10.80
CA GLY A 599 -14.50 33.39 -11.26
C GLY A 599 -13.25 33.38 -10.37
N ALA A 600 -13.32 32.78 -9.17
CA ALA A 600 -12.15 32.57 -8.32
C ALA A 600 -11.40 31.27 -8.61
N SER A 601 -11.99 30.31 -9.34
CA SER A 601 -11.38 29.02 -9.70
C SER A 601 -11.53 28.68 -11.18
N ASP A 602 -10.54 28.02 -11.75
CA ASP A 602 -10.55 27.53 -13.14
C ASP A 602 -11.09 26.09 -13.24
N LEU A 603 -11.13 25.37 -12.12
CA LEU A 603 -11.50 23.95 -12.05
C LEU A 603 -12.08 23.60 -10.67
N LEU A 604 -13.06 22.68 -10.66
CA LEU A 604 -13.49 22.00 -9.43
C LEU A 604 -12.72 20.70 -9.28
N TYR A 605 -12.02 20.52 -8.16
CA TYR A 605 -11.43 19.23 -7.81
C TYR A 605 -12.38 18.47 -6.88
N PHE A 606 -12.76 17.25 -7.24
CA PHE A 606 -13.74 16.45 -6.49
C PHE A 606 -13.12 15.15 -6.00
N SER A 607 -12.88 15.06 -4.69
CA SER A 607 -12.38 13.85 -4.05
C SER A 607 -13.55 13.00 -3.56
N GLY A 608 -14.20 12.29 -4.47
CA GLY A 608 -15.40 11.51 -4.15
C GLY A 608 -15.60 10.33 -5.09
N TYR A 609 -16.80 9.75 -5.04
CA TYR A 609 -17.17 8.56 -5.80
C TYR A 609 -18.11 8.90 -6.95
N ALA A 610 -18.20 8.02 -7.95
CA ALA A 610 -19.01 8.21 -9.14
C ALA A 610 -20.47 8.60 -8.87
N SER A 611 -21.14 7.99 -7.88
CA SER A 611 -22.54 8.32 -7.55
C SER A 611 -22.73 9.75 -7.03
N ASP A 612 -21.78 10.25 -6.24
CA ASP A 612 -21.80 11.62 -5.74
C ASP A 612 -21.46 12.60 -6.88
N MET A 613 -20.50 12.24 -7.73
CA MET A 613 -20.16 12.99 -8.93
C MET A 613 -21.34 13.07 -9.91
N ASN A 614 -22.12 12.01 -10.06
CA ASN A 614 -23.35 12.04 -10.86
C ASN A 614 -24.30 13.14 -10.37
N THR A 615 -24.49 13.26 -9.06
CA THR A 615 -25.30 14.35 -8.47
C THR A 615 -24.73 15.71 -8.83
N LEU A 616 -23.41 15.89 -8.65
CA LEU A 616 -22.74 17.14 -8.98
C LEU A 616 -22.90 17.50 -10.48
N LEU A 617 -22.70 16.54 -11.39
CA LEU A 617 -22.83 16.75 -12.84
C LEU A 617 -24.26 17.08 -13.27
N VAL A 618 -25.27 16.51 -12.61
CA VAL A 618 -26.68 16.83 -12.87
C VAL A 618 -27.04 18.24 -12.41
N ASP A 619 -26.49 18.67 -11.28
CA ASP A 619 -26.78 19.98 -10.70
C ASP A 619 -25.93 21.11 -11.33
N LEU A 620 -24.74 20.81 -11.85
CA LEU A 620 -23.80 21.78 -12.40
C LEU A 620 -24.40 22.66 -13.52
N PRO A 621 -25.14 22.14 -14.53
CA PRO A 621 -25.78 22.98 -15.55
C PRO A 621 -26.81 23.97 -15.00
N GLN A 622 -27.37 23.71 -13.82
CA GLN A 622 -28.32 24.62 -13.15
C GLN A 622 -27.59 25.75 -12.40
N ALA A 623 -26.30 25.60 -12.13
CA ALA A 623 -25.46 26.66 -11.58
C ALA A 623 -24.93 27.54 -12.72
N THR A 624 -25.60 28.67 -12.99
CA THR A 624 -25.28 29.59 -14.10
C THR A 624 -23.80 29.96 -14.15
N ASP A 625 -23.18 30.16 -12.97
CA ASP A 625 -21.82 30.70 -12.85
C ASP A 625 -20.73 29.61 -12.93
N LEU A 626 -21.11 28.33 -12.90
CA LEU A 626 -20.20 27.17 -13.03
C LEU A 626 -20.54 26.28 -14.23
N SER A 627 -21.49 26.72 -15.06
CA SER A 627 -22.08 25.94 -16.16
C SER A 627 -21.09 25.44 -17.21
N ASN A 628 -19.85 25.94 -17.25
CA ASN A 628 -18.77 25.52 -18.16
C ASN A 628 -17.49 25.06 -17.43
N THR A 629 -17.53 24.91 -16.11
CA THR A 629 -16.35 24.58 -15.31
C THR A 629 -15.91 23.14 -15.53
N LYS A 630 -14.61 22.92 -15.71
CA LYS A 630 -14.01 21.58 -15.77
C LYS A 630 -13.95 20.97 -14.38
N ILE A 631 -14.04 19.64 -14.34
CA ILE A 631 -13.93 18.88 -13.10
C ILE A 631 -12.74 17.93 -13.23
N LEU A 632 -11.92 17.84 -12.18
CA LEU A 632 -10.92 16.80 -12.02
C LEU A 632 -11.20 16.04 -10.71
N GLY A 633 -11.02 14.72 -10.69
CA GLY A 633 -11.07 13.96 -9.44
C GLY A 633 -10.17 12.74 -9.47
N GLY A 634 -10.37 11.87 -8.48
CA GLY A 634 -9.61 10.64 -8.30
C GLY A 634 -10.15 9.43 -9.05
N ASP A 635 -9.51 8.30 -8.82
CA ASP A 635 -9.77 7.00 -9.42
C ASP A 635 -11.22 6.59 -9.30
N ALA A 636 -11.86 6.75 -8.13
CA ALA A 636 -13.24 6.33 -7.88
C ALA A 636 -14.32 6.98 -8.80
N LEU A 637 -13.95 7.92 -9.67
CA LEU A 637 -14.82 8.48 -10.70
C LEU A 637 -14.92 7.61 -11.97
N TYR A 638 -14.09 6.57 -12.10
CA TYR A 638 -14.13 5.66 -13.26
C TYR A 638 -15.36 4.74 -13.27
N GLU A 639 -16.05 4.59 -12.12
CA GLU A 639 -17.14 3.62 -11.94
C GLU A 639 -18.42 4.03 -12.70
N LEU A 640 -18.53 3.61 -13.97
CA LEU A 640 -19.63 3.97 -14.87
C LEU A 640 -21.03 3.65 -14.34
N GLY A 641 -21.15 2.64 -13.46
CA GLY A 641 -22.40 2.27 -12.79
C GLY A 641 -22.96 3.37 -11.88
N GLY A 642 -22.11 4.30 -11.41
CA GLY A 642 -22.52 5.43 -10.58
C GLY A 642 -23.22 6.56 -11.35
N TYR A 643 -23.26 6.51 -12.69
CA TYR A 643 -23.78 7.59 -13.53
C TYR A 643 -25.08 7.23 -14.25
N ASP A 644 -26.13 8.03 -14.02
CA ASP A 644 -27.36 8.00 -14.80
C ASP A 644 -27.17 8.67 -16.17
N GLN A 645 -28.19 8.61 -17.02
CA GLN A 645 -28.12 9.20 -18.37
C GLN A 645 -27.82 10.70 -18.34
N ARG A 646 -28.34 11.45 -17.37
CA ARG A 646 -28.15 12.91 -17.26
C ARG A 646 -26.75 13.23 -16.76
N GLY A 647 -26.21 12.48 -15.81
CA GLY A 647 -24.82 12.65 -15.38
C GLY A 647 -23.83 12.42 -16.52
N ARG A 648 -24.12 11.45 -17.40
CA ARG A 648 -23.31 11.16 -18.60
C ARG A 648 -23.26 12.30 -19.61
N GLU A 649 -24.28 13.16 -19.67
CA GLU A 649 -24.26 14.38 -20.51
C GLU A 649 -23.15 15.35 -20.07
N GLY A 650 -22.68 15.25 -18.82
CA GLY A 650 -21.59 16.06 -18.26
C GLY A 650 -20.18 15.53 -18.52
N PHE A 651 -19.99 14.36 -19.15
CA PHE A 651 -18.69 13.69 -19.26
C PHE A 651 -17.62 14.48 -20.01
N SER A 652 -18.02 15.36 -20.94
CA SER A 652 -17.07 16.23 -21.68
C SER A 652 -16.26 17.18 -20.78
N ARG A 653 -16.71 17.36 -19.53
CA ARG A 653 -16.12 18.23 -18.51
C ARG A 653 -15.26 17.48 -17.51
N LEU A 654 -15.42 16.16 -17.46
CA LEU A 654 -14.93 15.31 -16.40
C LEU A 654 -13.56 14.76 -16.77
N HIS A 655 -12.59 14.99 -15.90
CA HIS A 655 -11.28 14.38 -15.91
C HIS A 655 -11.08 13.62 -14.60
N PHE A 656 -10.34 12.53 -14.65
CA PHE A 656 -9.97 11.79 -13.44
C PHE A 656 -8.66 11.02 -13.67
N THR A 657 -7.96 10.76 -12.59
CA THR A 657 -6.87 9.78 -12.55
C THR A 657 -7.45 8.36 -12.56
N ALA A 658 -6.71 7.39 -13.07
CA ALA A 658 -7.11 5.98 -13.06
C ALA A 658 -5.87 5.10 -12.86
N PHE A 659 -6.03 3.92 -12.26
CA PHE A 659 -4.90 3.02 -12.00
C PHE A 659 -4.41 2.27 -13.24
N ALA A 660 -5.30 2.07 -14.21
CA ALA A 660 -4.99 1.48 -15.51
C ALA A 660 -6.10 1.84 -16.49
N TYR A 661 -5.77 1.93 -17.77
CA TYR A 661 -6.76 2.01 -18.84
C TYR A 661 -6.40 1.02 -19.96
N PRO A 662 -7.37 0.34 -20.61
CA PRO A 662 -7.08 -0.68 -21.63
C PRO A 662 -6.16 -0.21 -22.76
N ASP A 663 -6.20 1.08 -23.09
CA ASP A 663 -5.42 1.70 -24.16
C ASP A 663 -4.09 2.30 -23.67
N GLU A 664 -3.79 2.24 -22.37
CA GLU A 664 -2.57 2.83 -21.79
C GLU A 664 -1.31 2.31 -22.48
N TRP A 665 -1.23 1.02 -22.78
CA TRP A 665 -0.11 0.44 -23.52
C TRP A 665 0.00 0.98 -24.95
N ALA A 666 -1.11 1.31 -25.60
CA ALA A 666 -1.07 1.95 -26.92
C ALA A 666 -0.59 3.40 -26.81
N VAL A 667 -1.10 4.15 -25.83
CA VAL A 667 -0.70 5.54 -25.55
C VAL A 667 0.78 5.65 -25.21
N LEU A 668 1.30 4.71 -24.43
CA LEU A 668 2.71 4.64 -24.05
C LEU A 668 3.60 3.97 -25.12
N ASN A 669 3.04 3.58 -26.27
CA ASN A 669 3.75 2.89 -27.34
C ASN A 669 4.46 1.59 -26.88
N HIS A 670 3.75 0.81 -26.07
CA HIS A 670 4.16 -0.46 -25.46
C HIS A 670 3.17 -1.59 -25.76
N ASN A 671 2.54 -1.59 -26.94
CA ASN A 671 1.56 -2.62 -27.33
C ASN A 671 2.09 -4.05 -27.22
N ASP A 672 3.39 -4.25 -27.45
CA ASP A 672 4.11 -5.52 -27.30
C ASP A 672 4.18 -6.03 -25.86
N LYS A 673 4.01 -5.14 -24.87
CA LYS A 673 4.03 -5.45 -23.44
C LYS A 673 2.63 -5.54 -22.82
N ARG A 674 1.56 -5.51 -23.62
CA ARG A 674 0.19 -5.56 -23.10
C ARG A 674 -0.05 -6.91 -22.39
N PRO A 675 -0.50 -6.91 -21.13
CA PRO A 675 -0.80 -8.14 -20.39
C PRO A 675 -1.83 -9.02 -21.09
N ALA A 676 -1.59 -10.34 -21.09
CA ALA A 676 -2.54 -11.33 -21.60
C ALA A 676 -3.92 -11.23 -20.91
N PHE A 677 -3.95 -10.81 -19.64
CA PHE A 677 -5.14 -10.57 -18.85
C PHE A 677 -6.26 -9.83 -19.60
N PHE A 678 -5.94 -8.79 -20.38
CA PHE A 678 -6.98 -8.05 -21.12
C PHE A 678 -7.69 -8.93 -22.14
N GLN A 679 -6.93 -9.77 -22.85
CA GLN A 679 -7.50 -10.72 -23.80
C GLN A 679 -8.21 -11.86 -23.09
N ASP A 680 -7.64 -12.38 -22.00
CA ASP A 680 -8.22 -13.47 -21.21
C ASP A 680 -9.56 -13.06 -20.60
N TYR A 681 -9.65 -11.84 -20.08
CA TYR A 681 -10.90 -11.28 -19.56
C TYR A 681 -11.95 -11.18 -20.67
N ILE A 682 -11.60 -10.62 -21.84
CA ILE A 682 -12.51 -10.54 -22.99
C ILE A 682 -12.95 -11.94 -23.41
N THR A 683 -12.03 -12.90 -23.49
CA THR A 683 -12.38 -14.29 -23.84
C THR A 683 -13.31 -14.93 -22.81
N ALA A 684 -13.11 -14.65 -21.52
CA ALA A 684 -13.96 -15.17 -20.45
C ALA A 684 -15.37 -14.58 -20.44
N PHE A 685 -15.53 -13.29 -20.78
CA PHE A 685 -16.79 -12.56 -20.53
C PHE A 685 -17.43 -11.89 -21.75
N SER A 686 -16.75 -11.79 -22.89
CA SER A 686 -17.21 -11.03 -24.08
C SER A 686 -17.80 -11.88 -25.21
N ALA A 687 -17.88 -13.21 -25.07
CA ALA A 687 -18.18 -14.08 -26.22
C ALA A 687 -19.59 -13.94 -26.84
N SER A 688 -20.54 -13.22 -26.24
CA SER A 688 -21.79 -12.82 -26.92
C SER A 688 -22.70 -11.88 -26.11
N ASN A 689 -22.45 -10.56 -26.09
CA ASN A 689 -23.53 -9.56 -26.22
C ASN A 689 -23.02 -8.12 -26.50
N PRO A 690 -23.46 -7.42 -27.56
CA PRO A 690 -22.97 -6.11 -28.01
C PRO A 690 -23.46 -4.88 -27.21
N GLN A 691 -23.89 -5.01 -25.94
CA GLN A 691 -24.42 -3.88 -25.16
C GLN A 691 -23.76 -3.64 -23.79
N GLY A 692 -22.58 -4.19 -23.57
CA GLY A 692 -21.68 -3.74 -22.50
C GLY A 692 -20.45 -3.11 -23.14
N SER A 693 -20.56 -1.87 -23.61
CA SER A 693 -19.35 -1.08 -23.90
C SER A 693 -18.69 -0.72 -22.57
N TYR A 694 -17.38 -0.98 -22.48
CA TYR A 694 -16.48 -0.34 -21.53
C TYR A 694 -16.50 1.18 -21.69
#